data_AF-A0A131YVN9-F1
#
_entry.id   AF-A0A131YVN9-F1
#
_cell.length_a   1.000
_cell.length_b   1.000
_cell.length_c   1.000
_cell.angle_alpha   90.00
_cell.angle_beta   90.00
_cell.angle_gamma   90.00
#
_symmetry.space_group_name_H-M   'P 1'
#
loop_
_entity.id
_entity.type
_entity.pdbx_description
1 polymer ?
#
loop_
_entity_poly.entity_id
_entity_poly.type
_entity_poly.pdbx_seq_one_letter_code
_entity_poly.pdbx_strand_id
1 'polypeptide(L)'
;MVYHWQSQQYRTSGVDDMVLLTKITEDAIVENLRKRYMDDQIFTYIGPVLVSVNPFKQLPYFTNKQVDQYQGAASYENPPHIYALADTMYRNMIIDSEGQCVIISGESGAGKTVAAKYIMAYIAQVSGGGPRVQHVKDVILESNTILEAFGNAKTVRNNNSSRFGKYVEIQFSRGGVPEGGRISNFLLEKSRVVSQSPNERNFHIFYQVCYGASPEMKKDLGVANPDYYSYLNQSGVYKVEGTNDAHDFQETLKAMTVMGMSEDEQTQFLRVVMGVLHMGMITFVEKGNYAVVEDEQYLEFPAYLLGLEAAQLAKKLTSRVLDSKWGARSESIEVQQNVEQANYIRDAWAKALYTRIFDRLVDIINNAMQTTAGELNVGILDIYGFEIFQRNGFEQFCINYVNEKLQQIFIELTLKAEQEEYVQEGIQWKAIDYFNNKVVCDLIESKVPPGVFSVLDDICATMHATGEGVDAQLCQKLSHQVGNHPHFQLTGGTGFAVHHYAGKVTYDANGMCEKNRDVLFPDVVLVMQSSSNAFTKSLFPENVTGTVKGRPTTAGSKIKSQANKLVEALMKCTPHYIRCIKPNETKKAHDWEEDRVKHQVEYLGLKENVRVRRAGFAYRRVFDKFLHRYAVLTKETFPQWRGNIKEGILHILNSVGMDKDQYQLGKTKVFIKAPESLFLLEEMRERRYDQHARVIQKAFKKYFARQQYLKQKQKAADILQGRKERRHHSLNRNFVGDYIGLDHHPELRVLVGKRERVEFAETVLKYDRRFKPVKRDLILTPKSLFLIGREKIKKGNDKGKIKEVIKRKIDLENISQVTTSTRQDDFLVLQVRNEYDTFIESVFKTEFLFMLDKKVREKCQRPLNLQFSDKMEYRVKKEGIFGGGSTKQVHVTQGYGNEAVLKVTAGVLNISIGPGLPKNSRPSERSATSGPRPVKVSTSRTHQQPSGNKLKEHNGRGRTVTTAASAISPSAALAAVIGARAGAGAGNALRHAPNLPRTSHSQHKRVSTEENGPSDYMRPPEAGVSGEKRKNSRKARPVPGGGKPKPPSRPKPAVPTCKALYAYEPQDTDELAVGEGDIIEILKEDPSGWWLGRLKGKEGLFPANYVERI
;
A
#
# COMPACT_ATOMS: atom_id res chain seq x y z
N MET A 1 -25.71 -1.97 20.31
CA MET A 1 -24.42 -2.17 21.03
C MET A 1 -23.37 -1.39 20.28
N VAL A 2 -22.60 -0.59 21.00
CA VAL A 2 -21.63 0.41 20.50
C VAL A 2 -20.38 -0.32 19.97
N TYR A 3 -19.96 0.00 18.74
CA TYR A 3 -18.90 -0.69 17.99
C TYR A 3 -17.53 -0.56 18.69
N HIS A 4 -16.62 -1.53 18.48
CA HIS A 4 -15.35 -1.61 19.23
C HIS A 4 -14.43 -0.37 19.07
N TRP A 5 -14.55 0.42 18.00
CA TRP A 5 -13.84 1.70 17.84
C TRP A 5 -14.58 2.90 18.47
N GLN A 6 -15.90 2.83 18.67
CA GLN A 6 -16.63 3.81 19.48
C GLN A 6 -16.21 3.74 20.96
N SER A 7 -15.47 2.69 21.38
CA SER A 7 -14.88 2.57 22.71
C SER A 7 -13.52 3.30 22.87
N GLN A 8 -12.89 3.74 21.78
CA GLN A 8 -11.67 4.54 21.82
C GLN A 8 -11.97 5.96 21.34
N GLN A 9 -12.22 6.89 22.27
CA GLN A 9 -12.02 8.36 22.20
C GLN A 9 -12.06 9.11 20.84
N TYR A 10 -12.79 8.66 19.81
CA TYR A 10 -13.05 9.44 18.61
C TYR A 10 -14.37 10.17 18.82
N ARG A 11 -14.33 11.51 18.82
CA ARG A 11 -15.53 12.34 18.72
C ARG A 11 -16.21 11.95 17.40
N THR A 12 -17.37 11.29 17.47
CA THR A 12 -18.14 10.91 16.27
C THR A 12 -18.74 12.17 15.63
N SER A 13 -17.99 12.77 14.71
CA SER A 13 -18.50 13.83 13.85
C SER A 13 -19.25 13.21 12.68
N GLY A 14 -20.58 13.36 12.68
CA GLY A 14 -21.44 12.82 11.63
C GLY A 14 -21.38 11.29 11.51
N VAL A 15 -21.67 10.80 10.31
CA VAL A 15 -21.75 9.38 9.94
C VAL A 15 -20.62 9.04 8.96
N ASP A 16 -19.84 7.99 9.27
CA ASP A 16 -18.71 7.54 8.47
C ASP A 16 -19.12 6.91 7.12
N ASP A 17 -20.26 6.21 7.07
CA ASP A 17 -20.85 5.68 5.84
C ASP A 17 -22.26 6.26 5.63
N MET A 18 -22.44 7.02 4.55
CA MET A 18 -23.70 7.71 4.27
C MET A 18 -24.86 6.77 3.89
N VAL A 19 -24.60 5.49 3.65
CA VAL A 19 -25.66 4.46 3.56
C VAL A 19 -26.47 4.39 4.86
N LEU A 20 -25.86 4.75 5.99
CA LEU A 20 -26.48 4.75 7.32
C LEU A 20 -27.24 6.04 7.66
N LEU A 21 -27.33 7.02 6.75
CA LEU A 21 -28.10 8.25 6.98
C LEU A 21 -29.59 7.95 7.20
N THR A 22 -30.21 8.65 8.15
CA THR A 22 -31.64 8.48 8.47
C THR A 22 -32.54 8.95 7.33
N LYS A 23 -32.22 10.11 6.73
CA LYS A 23 -32.91 10.69 5.57
C LYS A 23 -31.96 10.73 4.37
N ILE A 24 -32.46 10.34 3.19
CA ILE A 24 -31.72 10.38 1.93
C ILE A 24 -32.16 11.63 1.14
N THR A 25 -31.64 12.79 1.54
CA THR A 25 -31.83 14.07 0.84
C THR A 25 -30.44 14.68 0.55
N GLU A 26 -30.34 15.55 -0.47
CA GLU A 26 -29.08 16.26 -0.73
C GLU A 26 -28.63 17.04 0.52
N ASP A 27 -29.56 17.74 1.17
CA ASP A 27 -29.26 18.55 2.37
C ASP A 27 -28.68 17.69 3.50
N ALA A 28 -29.16 16.45 3.67
CA ALA A 28 -28.63 15.54 4.69
C ALA A 28 -27.20 15.07 4.38
N ILE A 29 -26.89 14.87 3.09
CA ILE A 29 -25.54 14.51 2.62
C ILE A 29 -24.60 15.69 2.83
N VAL A 30 -25.00 16.88 2.38
CA VAL A 30 -24.23 18.13 2.51
C VAL A 30 -23.93 18.42 3.98
N GLU A 31 -24.94 18.32 4.86
CA GLU A 31 -24.77 18.56 6.29
C GLU A 31 -23.85 17.53 6.95
N ASN A 32 -23.89 16.26 6.55
CA ASN A 32 -22.97 15.24 7.05
C ASN A 32 -21.52 15.53 6.64
N LEU A 33 -21.30 15.85 5.35
CA LEU A 33 -19.99 16.21 4.82
C LEU A 33 -19.45 17.47 5.51
N ARG A 34 -20.30 18.48 5.74
CA ARG A 34 -19.93 19.72 6.43
C ARG A 34 -19.44 19.46 7.85
N LYS A 35 -20.20 18.71 8.66
CA LYS A 35 -19.81 18.38 10.04
C LYS A 35 -18.44 17.70 10.09
N ARG A 36 -18.26 16.68 9.25
CA ARG A 36 -17.02 15.92 9.15
C ARG A 36 -15.84 16.77 8.69
N TYR A 37 -16.06 17.61 7.68
CA TYR A 37 -15.06 18.55 7.18
C TYR A 37 -14.60 19.53 8.26
N MET A 38 -15.53 20.07 9.06
CA MET A 38 -15.20 20.98 10.16
C MET A 38 -14.35 20.32 11.26
N ASP A 39 -14.48 19.00 11.43
CA ASP A 39 -13.68 18.19 12.36
C ASP A 39 -12.46 17.51 11.71
N ASP A 40 -12.00 18.01 10.55
CA ASP A 40 -10.86 17.49 9.77
C ASP A 40 -10.99 16.03 9.31
N GLN A 41 -12.21 15.49 9.27
CA GLN A 41 -12.53 14.17 8.71
C GLN A 41 -12.94 14.32 7.24
N ILE A 42 -11.96 14.40 6.33
CA ILE A 42 -12.23 14.68 4.91
C ILE A 42 -12.78 13.49 4.10
N PHE A 43 -12.70 12.28 4.65
CA PHE A 43 -13.10 11.05 3.98
C PHE A 43 -14.41 10.51 4.53
N THR A 44 -15.31 10.07 3.64
CA THR A 44 -16.62 9.51 4.00
C THR A 44 -17.00 8.42 3.00
N TYR A 45 -17.55 7.29 3.46
CA TYR A 45 -17.99 6.20 2.59
C TYR A 45 -19.42 6.40 2.05
N ILE A 46 -19.68 5.80 0.89
CA ILE A 46 -21.00 5.41 0.38
C ILE A 46 -20.86 3.96 -0.06
N GLY A 47 -20.98 3.02 0.89
CA GLY A 47 -20.60 1.63 0.65
C GLY A 47 -19.16 1.52 0.11
N PRO A 48 -18.92 0.98 -1.09
CA PRO A 48 -17.57 0.87 -1.67
C PRO A 48 -17.01 2.18 -2.27
N VAL A 49 -17.81 3.24 -2.38
CA VAL A 49 -17.37 4.53 -2.94
C VAL A 49 -16.82 5.41 -1.84
N LEU A 50 -15.70 6.08 -2.10
CA LEU A 50 -15.08 7.02 -1.16
C LEU A 50 -15.33 8.47 -1.60
N VAL A 51 -15.91 9.28 -0.72
CA VAL A 51 -16.02 10.74 -0.89
C VAL A 51 -14.82 11.40 -0.21
N SER A 52 -14.19 12.35 -0.88
CA SER A 52 -13.02 13.09 -0.41
C SER A 52 -13.24 14.59 -0.54
N VAL A 53 -13.25 15.33 0.57
CA VAL A 53 -13.40 16.80 0.57
C VAL A 53 -12.02 17.46 0.65
N ASN A 54 -11.70 18.40 -0.23
CA ASN A 54 -10.38 19.04 -0.22
C ASN A 54 -10.17 19.89 1.06
N PRO A 55 -9.19 19.59 1.94
CA PRO A 55 -8.97 20.36 3.16
C PRO A 55 -8.37 21.77 2.94
N PHE A 56 -7.75 22.03 1.77
CA PHE A 56 -6.91 23.21 1.54
C PHE A 56 -5.78 23.44 2.57
N LYS A 57 -5.42 22.39 3.31
CA LYS A 57 -4.30 22.36 4.25
C LYS A 57 -3.67 20.96 4.29
N GLN A 58 -2.43 20.89 4.75
CA GLN A 58 -1.78 19.61 5.03
C GLN A 58 -2.37 19.00 6.32
N LEU A 59 -2.77 17.73 6.25
CA LEU A 59 -3.33 17.01 7.40
C LEU A 59 -2.25 16.10 8.03
N PRO A 60 -2.20 15.98 9.37
CA PRO A 60 -1.10 15.32 10.07
C PRO A 60 -1.13 13.78 10.03
N TYR A 61 -2.09 13.17 9.33
CA TYR A 61 -2.33 11.71 9.37
C TYR A 61 -2.04 10.98 8.05
N PHE A 62 -1.25 11.56 7.15
CA PHE A 62 -0.69 10.84 5.99
C PHE A 62 0.75 10.39 6.29
N THR A 63 0.93 9.58 7.33
CA THR A 63 2.24 9.10 7.79
C THR A 63 2.33 7.57 7.76
N ASN A 64 3.54 7.03 7.96
CA ASN A 64 3.76 5.58 8.08
C ASN A 64 2.87 4.93 9.15
N LYS A 65 2.51 5.67 10.21
CA LYS A 65 1.60 5.18 11.24
C LYS A 65 0.24 4.78 10.66
N GLN A 66 -0.31 5.59 9.74
CA GLN A 66 -1.58 5.27 9.09
C GLN A 66 -1.41 4.15 8.06
N VAL A 67 -0.27 4.07 7.37
CA VAL A 67 0.02 2.93 6.49
C VAL A 67 -0.07 1.63 7.30
N ASP A 68 0.61 1.55 8.45
CA ASP A 68 0.59 0.38 9.33
C ASP A 68 -0.81 0.11 9.91
N GLN A 69 -1.57 1.15 10.20
CA GLN A 69 -2.94 1.04 10.73
C GLN A 69 -3.91 0.42 9.71
N TYR A 70 -3.79 0.80 8.43
CA TYR A 70 -4.70 0.36 7.37
C TYR A 70 -4.23 -0.91 6.65
N GLN A 71 -2.95 -1.28 6.77
CA GLN A 71 -2.40 -2.46 6.10
C GLN A 71 -3.03 -3.75 6.61
N GLY A 72 -3.76 -4.44 5.72
CA GLY A 72 -4.43 -5.71 6.03
C GLY A 72 -5.65 -5.58 6.95
N ALA A 73 -6.00 -4.37 7.36
CA ALA A 73 -7.18 -4.10 8.19
C ALA A 73 -8.46 -4.24 7.37
N ALA A 74 -9.54 -4.71 8.00
CA ALA A 74 -10.85 -4.68 7.37
C ALA A 74 -11.39 -3.24 7.29
N SER A 75 -12.20 -2.94 6.28
CA SER A 75 -12.67 -1.56 5.99
C SER A 75 -13.49 -0.92 7.13
N TYR A 76 -13.99 -1.72 8.08
CA TYR A 76 -14.79 -1.28 9.23
C TYR A 76 -14.00 -1.20 10.55
N GLU A 77 -12.75 -1.69 10.59
CA GLU A 77 -11.90 -1.62 11.79
C GLU A 77 -11.41 -0.20 12.03
N ASN A 78 -11.24 0.56 10.94
CA ASN A 78 -10.68 1.90 10.94
C ASN A 78 -11.65 2.90 10.27
N PRO A 79 -11.56 4.20 10.61
CA PRO A 79 -12.40 5.22 10.00
C PRO A 79 -12.16 5.33 8.49
N PRO A 80 -13.08 5.97 7.73
CA PRO A 80 -12.93 6.12 6.29
C PRO A 80 -11.61 6.77 5.90
N HIS A 81 -10.87 6.15 4.98
CA HIS A 81 -9.59 6.66 4.53
C HIS A 81 -9.21 6.13 3.16
N ILE A 82 -8.44 6.91 2.41
CA ILE A 82 -7.96 6.52 1.08
C ILE A 82 -7.05 5.28 1.09
N TYR A 83 -6.30 5.09 2.18
CA TYR A 83 -5.45 3.90 2.36
C TYR A 83 -6.27 2.62 2.54
N ALA A 84 -7.46 2.68 3.14
CA ALA A 84 -8.34 1.51 3.22
C ALA A 84 -8.78 1.04 1.83
N LEU A 85 -9.09 1.99 0.93
CA LEU A 85 -9.44 1.71 -0.46
C LEU A 85 -8.23 1.14 -1.22
N ALA A 86 -7.05 1.76 -1.09
CA ALA A 86 -5.82 1.29 -1.72
C ALA A 86 -5.41 -0.12 -1.24
N ASP A 87 -5.54 -0.40 0.06
CA ASP A 87 -5.31 -1.72 0.65
C ASP A 87 -6.28 -2.78 0.13
N THR A 88 -7.57 -2.43 0.04
CA THR A 88 -8.61 -3.31 -0.50
C THR A 88 -8.33 -3.66 -1.96
N MET A 89 -7.99 -2.66 -2.79
CA MET A 89 -7.58 -2.88 -4.17
C MET A 89 -6.37 -3.82 -4.25
N TYR A 90 -5.31 -3.52 -3.52
CA TYR A 90 -4.07 -4.31 -3.56
C TYR A 90 -4.29 -5.75 -3.08
N ARG A 91 -5.05 -5.96 -2.01
CA ARG A 91 -5.38 -7.30 -1.52
C ARG A 91 -6.28 -8.08 -2.47
N ASN A 92 -7.33 -7.45 -3.00
CA ASN A 92 -8.25 -8.13 -3.93
C ASN A 92 -7.51 -8.55 -5.21
N MET A 93 -6.62 -7.70 -5.72
CA MET A 93 -5.76 -8.05 -6.86
C MET A 93 -4.97 -9.35 -6.59
N ILE A 94 -4.35 -9.48 -5.42
CA ILE A 94 -3.53 -10.66 -5.06
C ILE A 94 -4.40 -11.89 -4.78
N ILE A 95 -5.50 -11.71 -4.03
CA ILE A 95 -6.35 -12.81 -3.57
C ILE A 95 -7.16 -13.40 -4.72
N ASP A 96 -7.78 -12.53 -5.53
CA ASP A 96 -8.70 -12.93 -6.59
C ASP A 96 -7.99 -13.05 -7.96
N SER A 97 -6.74 -12.59 -8.08
CA SER A 97 -5.97 -12.59 -9.34
C SER A 97 -6.70 -11.86 -10.48
N GLU A 98 -7.32 -10.72 -10.15
CA GLU A 98 -8.05 -9.86 -11.08
C GLU A 98 -7.47 -8.44 -11.07
N GLY A 99 -7.36 -7.82 -12.25
CA GLY A 99 -6.95 -6.42 -12.39
C GLY A 99 -7.92 -5.48 -11.67
N GLN A 100 -7.39 -4.45 -11.02
CA GLN A 100 -8.18 -3.45 -10.28
C GLN A 100 -8.03 -2.10 -10.94
N CYS A 101 -9.04 -1.24 -10.87
CA CYS A 101 -8.90 0.15 -11.27
C CYS A 101 -9.63 1.09 -10.32
N VAL A 102 -9.13 2.32 -10.16
CA VAL A 102 -9.80 3.38 -9.42
C VAL A 102 -10.06 4.58 -10.32
N ILE A 103 -11.29 5.06 -10.30
CA ILE A 103 -11.75 6.21 -11.04
C ILE A 103 -11.95 7.38 -10.07
N ILE A 104 -11.11 8.41 -10.22
CA ILE A 104 -11.14 9.60 -9.39
C ILE A 104 -11.82 10.73 -10.17
N SER A 105 -12.92 11.25 -9.62
CA SER A 105 -13.76 12.24 -10.29
C SER A 105 -14.10 13.40 -9.35
N GLY A 106 -14.49 14.55 -9.90
CA GLY A 106 -14.75 15.77 -9.13
C GLY A 106 -14.35 17.03 -9.90
N GLU A 107 -14.85 18.18 -9.46
CA GLU A 107 -14.53 19.49 -10.05
C GLU A 107 -13.02 19.80 -10.07
N SER A 108 -12.59 20.73 -10.92
CA SER A 108 -11.20 21.20 -10.92
C SER A 108 -10.82 21.79 -9.56
N GLY A 109 -9.67 21.37 -9.01
CA GLY A 109 -9.23 21.79 -7.68
C GLY A 109 -9.83 20.99 -6.50
N ALA A 110 -10.64 19.95 -6.75
CA ALA A 110 -11.21 19.11 -5.69
C ALA A 110 -10.21 18.11 -5.04
N GLY A 111 -8.96 18.05 -5.49
CA GLY A 111 -7.92 17.18 -4.90
C GLY A 111 -7.72 15.81 -5.57
N LYS A 112 -8.19 15.62 -6.82
CA LYS A 112 -8.08 14.34 -7.56
C LYS A 112 -6.65 13.82 -7.70
N THR A 113 -5.74 14.67 -8.16
CA THR A 113 -4.31 14.33 -8.35
C THR A 113 -3.62 13.99 -7.03
N VAL A 114 -3.99 14.66 -5.94
CA VAL A 114 -3.46 14.36 -4.60
C VAL A 114 -3.96 12.99 -4.11
N ALA A 115 -5.23 12.66 -4.35
CA ALA A 115 -5.77 11.34 -4.07
C ALA A 115 -5.02 10.24 -4.87
N ALA A 116 -4.80 10.45 -6.17
CA ALA A 116 -4.01 9.53 -6.99
C ALA A 116 -2.61 9.30 -6.39
N LYS A 117 -1.94 10.39 -5.97
CA LYS A 117 -0.61 10.34 -5.33
C LYS A 117 -0.61 9.52 -4.04
N TYR A 118 -1.63 9.67 -3.19
CA TYR A 118 -1.73 8.88 -1.96
C TYR A 118 -1.93 7.38 -2.21
N ILE A 119 -2.71 7.01 -3.23
CA ILE A 119 -2.90 5.60 -3.62
C ILE A 119 -1.59 5.02 -4.14
N MET A 120 -0.91 5.72 -5.06
CA MET A 120 0.38 5.30 -5.60
C MET A 120 1.44 5.13 -4.50
N ALA A 121 1.54 6.11 -3.59
CA ALA A 121 2.48 6.06 -2.47
C ALA A 121 2.19 4.91 -1.51
N TYR A 122 0.92 4.66 -1.19
CA TYR A 122 0.52 3.54 -0.34
C TYR A 122 0.90 2.20 -0.97
N ILE A 123 0.51 1.97 -2.23
CA ILE A 123 0.82 0.75 -2.98
C ILE A 123 2.34 0.56 -3.09
N ALA A 124 3.09 1.63 -3.35
CA ALA A 124 4.55 1.59 -3.38
C ALA A 124 5.13 1.18 -2.02
N GLN A 125 4.59 1.66 -0.91
CA GLN A 125 5.08 1.31 0.43
C GLN A 125 4.78 -0.16 0.80
N VAL A 126 3.55 -0.64 0.55
CA VAL A 126 3.12 -1.98 0.99
C VAL A 126 3.60 -3.13 0.10
N SER A 127 3.94 -2.84 -1.16
CA SER A 127 4.30 -3.88 -2.14
C SER A 127 5.75 -4.42 -2.03
N GLY A 128 6.57 -3.87 -1.12
CA GLY A 128 7.95 -4.34 -0.87
C GLY A 128 8.84 -4.34 -2.11
N GLY A 129 9.99 -5.03 -2.07
CA GLY A 129 10.84 -5.27 -3.25
C GLY A 129 12.30 -4.83 -3.13
N GLY A 130 13.15 -5.36 -4.03
CA GLY A 130 14.59 -5.02 -4.12
C GLY A 130 14.87 -3.75 -4.96
N PRO A 131 16.15 -3.45 -5.26
CA PRO A 131 16.54 -2.18 -5.92
C PRO A 131 15.85 -1.89 -7.26
N ARG A 132 15.60 -2.92 -8.08
CA ARG A 132 14.87 -2.77 -9.35
C ARG A 132 13.42 -2.32 -9.16
N VAL A 133 12.77 -2.84 -8.11
CA VAL A 133 11.39 -2.50 -7.77
C VAL A 133 11.33 -1.06 -7.24
N GLN A 134 12.35 -0.65 -6.47
CA GLN A 134 12.46 0.73 -6.02
C GLN A 134 12.60 1.70 -7.19
N HIS A 135 13.42 1.38 -8.19
CA HIS A 135 13.53 2.20 -9.39
C HIS A 135 12.18 2.37 -10.12
N VAL A 136 11.40 1.29 -10.30
CA VAL A 136 10.05 1.38 -10.90
C VAL A 136 9.12 2.27 -10.07
N LYS A 137 9.19 2.19 -8.74
CA LYS A 137 8.41 3.07 -7.84
C LYS A 137 8.82 4.53 -8.00
N ASP A 138 10.12 4.82 -8.03
CA ASP A 138 10.64 6.17 -8.19
C ASP A 138 10.22 6.75 -9.55
N VAL A 139 10.31 5.96 -10.62
CA VAL A 139 9.84 6.33 -11.97
C VAL A 139 8.33 6.63 -11.98
N ILE A 140 7.50 5.81 -11.34
CA ILE A 140 6.04 6.07 -11.25
C ILE A 140 5.77 7.38 -10.49
N LEU A 141 6.45 7.63 -9.38
CA LEU A 141 6.22 8.81 -8.54
C LEU A 141 6.71 10.09 -9.23
N GLU A 142 7.92 10.08 -9.77
CA GLU A 142 8.58 11.23 -10.43
C GLU A 142 7.98 11.55 -11.81
N SER A 143 7.30 10.59 -12.46
CA SER A 143 6.61 10.85 -13.72
C SER A 143 5.58 11.97 -13.61
N ASN A 144 4.98 12.16 -12.43
CA ASN A 144 4.02 13.24 -12.20
C ASN A 144 4.68 14.62 -12.33
N THR A 145 5.90 14.80 -11.83
CA THR A 145 6.62 16.09 -11.91
C THR A 145 6.76 16.55 -13.36
N ILE A 146 7.16 15.63 -14.26
CA ILE A 146 7.31 15.90 -15.69
C ILE A 146 5.95 16.19 -16.34
N LEU A 147 4.96 15.32 -16.10
CA LEU A 147 3.65 15.46 -16.71
C LEU A 147 2.90 16.71 -16.21
N GLU A 148 3.12 17.14 -14.97
CA GLU A 148 2.58 18.39 -14.44
C GLU A 148 3.27 19.61 -15.06
N ALA A 149 4.60 19.59 -15.22
CA ALA A 149 5.32 20.67 -15.87
C ALA A 149 4.82 20.93 -17.31
N PHE A 150 4.60 19.86 -18.09
CA PHE A 150 4.19 19.97 -19.50
C PHE A 150 2.67 19.91 -19.73
N GLY A 151 1.90 19.43 -18.76
CA GLY A 151 0.46 19.16 -18.92
C GLY A 151 -0.45 19.98 -18.00
N ASN A 152 0.10 20.67 -17.00
CA ASN A 152 -0.68 21.52 -16.10
C ASN A 152 -0.46 23.01 -16.37
N ALA A 153 -1.47 23.79 -16.01
CA ALA A 153 -1.45 25.24 -16.11
C ALA A 153 -2.26 25.89 -14.97
N LYS A 154 -2.04 27.18 -14.76
CA LYS A 154 -2.87 28.01 -13.88
C LYS A 154 -4.17 28.36 -14.61
N THR A 155 -5.30 28.02 -14.00
CA THR A 155 -6.64 28.49 -14.41
C THR A 155 -7.21 29.41 -13.33
N VAL A 156 -8.35 30.03 -13.61
CA VAL A 156 -9.09 30.84 -12.61
C VAL A 156 -9.41 29.99 -11.36
N ARG A 157 -9.74 28.71 -11.56
CA ARG A 157 -10.21 27.81 -10.48
C ARG A 157 -9.10 27.08 -9.74
N ASN A 158 -7.98 26.80 -10.39
CA ASN A 158 -6.89 26.01 -9.82
C ASN A 158 -5.53 26.46 -10.37
N ASN A 159 -4.58 26.70 -9.47
CA ASN A 159 -3.23 27.16 -9.82
C ASN A 159 -2.40 26.07 -10.50
N ASN A 160 -2.71 24.79 -10.25
CA ASN A 160 -2.05 23.64 -10.86
C ASN A 160 -3.12 22.70 -11.47
N SER A 161 -3.83 23.19 -12.48
CA SER A 161 -4.91 22.45 -13.14
C SER A 161 -4.36 21.51 -14.20
N SER A 162 -4.65 20.22 -14.08
CA SER A 162 -4.38 19.25 -15.15
C SER A 162 -5.20 19.59 -16.39
N ARG A 163 -4.51 19.79 -17.53
CA ARG A 163 -5.13 20.06 -18.85
C ARG A 163 -4.99 18.88 -19.80
N PHE A 164 -4.89 17.69 -19.23
CA PHE A 164 -4.92 16.38 -19.88
C PHE A 164 -5.46 15.36 -18.86
N GLY A 165 -6.01 14.25 -19.34
CA GLY A 165 -6.34 13.08 -18.53
C GLY A 165 -5.18 12.10 -18.51
N LYS A 166 -4.95 11.46 -17.36
CA LYS A 166 -3.93 10.41 -17.21
C LYS A 166 -4.53 9.13 -16.65
N TYR A 167 -4.20 8.02 -17.29
CA TYR A 167 -4.45 6.68 -16.77
C TYR A 167 -3.11 6.01 -16.50
N VAL A 168 -2.83 5.76 -15.22
CA VAL A 168 -1.59 5.13 -14.76
C VAL A 168 -1.90 3.69 -14.40
N GLU A 169 -1.26 2.75 -15.09
CA GLU A 169 -1.35 1.33 -14.84
C GLU A 169 -0.06 0.87 -14.17
N ILE A 170 -0.17 0.29 -12.98
CA ILE A 170 0.95 -0.36 -12.30
C ILE A 170 0.79 -1.87 -12.52
N GLN A 171 1.82 -2.51 -13.07
CA GLN A 171 1.79 -3.93 -13.39
C GLN A 171 2.49 -4.74 -12.31
N PHE A 172 1.86 -5.83 -11.89
CA PHE A 172 2.31 -6.66 -10.77
C PHE A 172 2.57 -8.10 -11.20
N SER A 173 3.56 -8.70 -10.54
CA SER A 173 3.72 -10.15 -10.51
C SER A 173 2.59 -10.80 -9.69
N ARG A 174 2.40 -12.11 -9.86
CA ARG A 174 1.49 -12.90 -9.00
C ARG A 174 1.86 -12.84 -7.50
N GLY A 175 3.09 -12.47 -7.16
CA GLY A 175 3.53 -12.28 -5.78
C GLY A 175 3.17 -10.91 -5.17
N GLY A 176 2.53 -10.01 -5.93
CA GLY A 176 2.17 -8.66 -5.47
C GLY A 176 3.28 -7.61 -5.60
N VAL A 177 4.40 -7.95 -6.24
CA VAL A 177 5.52 -7.01 -6.43
C VAL A 177 5.35 -6.25 -7.75
N PRO A 178 5.53 -4.91 -7.78
CA PRO A 178 5.42 -4.14 -9.02
C PRO A 178 6.62 -4.42 -9.92
N GLU A 179 6.34 -4.82 -11.16
CA GLU A 179 7.35 -5.18 -12.16
C GLU A 179 7.51 -4.14 -13.26
N GLY A 180 6.51 -3.27 -13.43
CA GLY A 180 6.50 -2.23 -14.44
C GLY A 180 5.21 -1.42 -14.40
N GLY A 181 4.95 -0.69 -15.48
CA GLY A 181 3.78 0.15 -15.58
C GLY A 181 3.60 0.77 -16.96
N ARG A 182 2.46 1.43 -17.14
CA ARG A 182 2.11 2.14 -18.37
C ARG A 182 1.29 3.37 -18.03
N ILE A 183 1.62 4.49 -18.65
CA ILE A 183 0.85 5.72 -18.61
C ILE A 183 0.23 5.94 -19.99
N SER A 184 -1.07 6.17 -19.98
CA SER A 184 -1.81 6.64 -21.15
C SER A 184 -2.30 8.05 -20.89
N ASN A 185 -1.88 9.00 -21.73
CA ASN A 185 -2.38 10.36 -21.74
C ASN A 185 -3.59 10.47 -22.67
N PHE A 186 -4.51 11.36 -22.31
CA PHE A 186 -5.69 11.66 -23.09
C PHE A 186 -5.88 13.18 -23.11
N LEU A 187 -6.24 13.72 -24.27
CA LEU A 187 -6.97 15.01 -24.34
C LEU A 187 -6.17 16.19 -23.78
N LEU A 188 -4.92 16.34 -24.22
CA LEU A 188 -4.13 17.55 -23.97
C LEU A 188 -4.82 18.77 -24.59
N GLU A 189 -5.00 19.83 -23.81
CA GLU A 189 -5.58 21.11 -24.26
C GLU A 189 -4.60 21.90 -25.14
N LYS A 190 -4.48 21.49 -26.40
CA LYS A 190 -3.53 22.07 -27.36
C LYS A 190 -3.70 23.58 -27.55
N SER A 191 -4.94 24.09 -27.48
CA SER A 191 -5.22 25.51 -27.72
C SER A 191 -4.50 26.44 -26.73
N ARG A 192 -4.25 25.97 -25.50
CA ARG A 192 -3.53 26.72 -24.47
C ARG A 192 -2.12 27.15 -24.88
N VAL A 193 -1.47 26.37 -25.74
CA VAL A 193 -0.10 26.64 -26.24
C VAL A 193 -0.02 28.01 -26.88
N VAL A 194 -1.04 28.42 -27.63
CA VAL A 194 -1.02 29.67 -28.42
C VAL A 194 -1.95 30.75 -27.87
N SER A 195 -2.92 30.39 -27.03
CA SER A 195 -3.90 31.33 -26.50
C SER A 195 -4.29 31.03 -25.04
N GLN A 196 -4.44 32.06 -24.22
CA GLN A 196 -4.86 31.93 -22.83
C GLN A 196 -6.07 32.81 -22.53
N SER A 197 -6.96 32.32 -21.66
CA SER A 197 -8.05 33.14 -21.13
C SER A 197 -7.51 34.18 -20.13
N PRO A 198 -8.25 35.30 -19.91
CA PRO A 198 -7.88 36.28 -18.90
C PRO A 198 -7.65 35.63 -17.53
N ASN A 199 -6.63 36.10 -16.80
CA ASN A 199 -6.20 35.59 -15.50
C ASN A 199 -5.62 34.15 -15.46
N GLU A 200 -5.44 33.50 -16.61
CA GLU A 200 -4.84 32.16 -16.71
C GLU A 200 -3.36 32.19 -17.14
N ARG A 201 -2.65 31.08 -17.02
CA ARG A 201 -1.30 30.89 -17.60
C ARG A 201 -1.32 29.87 -18.74
N ASN A 202 -0.26 29.89 -19.54
CA ASN A 202 0.13 28.77 -20.38
C ASN A 202 0.68 27.60 -19.51
N PHE A 203 1.15 26.51 -20.13
CA PHE A 203 1.75 25.38 -19.41
C PHE A 203 2.95 25.80 -18.56
N HIS A 204 3.13 25.17 -17.40
CA HIS A 204 4.13 25.60 -16.40
C HIS A 204 5.55 25.57 -16.93
N ILE A 205 5.90 24.60 -17.79
CA ILE A 205 7.25 24.46 -18.35
C ILE A 205 7.77 25.74 -19.02
N PHE A 206 6.91 26.53 -19.66
CA PHE A 206 7.33 27.78 -20.28
C PHE A 206 7.83 28.81 -19.25
N TYR A 207 7.13 28.93 -18.12
CA TYR A 207 7.50 29.84 -17.04
C TYR A 207 8.70 29.29 -16.24
N GLN A 208 8.72 27.97 -16.01
CA GLN A 208 9.83 27.28 -15.36
C GLN A 208 11.15 27.49 -16.11
N VAL A 209 11.15 27.39 -17.45
CA VAL A 209 12.35 27.67 -18.25
C VAL A 209 12.76 29.16 -18.15
N CYS A 210 11.79 30.08 -18.25
CA CYS A 210 12.09 31.52 -18.17
C CYS A 210 12.78 31.92 -16.85
N TYR A 211 12.30 31.37 -15.73
CA TYR A 211 12.80 31.71 -14.39
C TYR A 211 13.94 30.81 -13.91
N GLY A 212 13.95 29.54 -14.27
CA GLY A 212 14.86 28.52 -13.73
C GLY A 212 16.08 28.18 -14.60
N ALA A 213 16.11 28.57 -15.88
CA ALA A 213 17.24 28.27 -16.76
C ALA A 213 18.54 28.95 -16.30
N SER A 214 19.67 28.25 -16.43
CA SER A 214 21.01 28.81 -16.13
C SER A 214 21.37 29.94 -17.11
N PRO A 215 22.32 30.83 -16.78
CA PRO A 215 22.75 31.89 -17.69
C PRO A 215 23.21 31.36 -19.07
N GLU A 216 23.88 30.20 -19.10
CA GLU A 216 24.31 29.51 -20.31
C GLU A 216 23.10 29.00 -21.11
N MET A 217 22.16 28.31 -20.45
CA MET A 217 20.92 27.85 -21.06
C MET A 217 20.10 29.01 -21.63
N LYS A 218 20.02 30.14 -20.90
CA LYS A 218 19.30 31.34 -21.36
C LYS A 218 19.91 31.90 -22.64
N LYS A 219 21.24 31.89 -22.76
CA LYS A 219 21.95 32.33 -23.95
C LYS A 219 21.73 31.37 -25.13
N ASP A 220 21.88 30.06 -24.89
CA ASP A 220 21.85 29.05 -25.94
C ASP A 220 20.43 28.78 -26.47
N LEU A 221 19.41 28.93 -25.62
CA LEU A 221 18.00 28.74 -25.99
C LEU A 221 17.27 30.05 -26.32
N GLY A 222 17.95 31.20 -26.20
CA GLY A 222 17.36 32.52 -26.44
C GLY A 222 16.23 32.85 -25.47
N VAL A 223 16.38 32.53 -24.19
CA VAL A 223 15.35 32.75 -23.16
C VAL A 223 15.30 34.22 -22.76
N ALA A 224 14.11 34.81 -22.85
CA ALA A 224 13.76 36.14 -22.36
C ALA A 224 12.80 36.04 -21.17
N ASN A 225 12.37 37.20 -20.65
CA ASN A 225 11.32 37.24 -19.65
C ASN A 225 9.97 36.85 -20.27
N PRO A 226 9.01 36.30 -19.49
CA PRO A 226 7.73 35.83 -20.03
C PRO A 226 6.90 36.90 -20.76
N ASP A 227 7.02 38.18 -20.39
CA ASP A 227 6.33 39.32 -21.01
C ASP A 227 6.76 39.60 -22.46
N TYR A 228 7.98 39.18 -22.83
CA TYR A 228 8.50 39.27 -24.19
C TYR A 228 7.74 38.37 -25.16
N TYR A 229 7.27 37.20 -24.72
CA TYR A 229 6.70 36.19 -25.62
C TYR A 229 5.20 36.40 -25.83
N SER A 230 4.79 36.53 -27.09
CA SER A 230 3.37 36.66 -27.49
C SER A 230 2.49 35.51 -26.96
N TYR A 231 3.00 34.28 -26.87
CA TYR A 231 2.26 33.14 -26.31
C TYR A 231 2.19 33.11 -24.78
N LEU A 232 2.79 34.06 -24.06
CA LEU A 232 2.78 34.12 -22.60
C LEU A 232 2.24 35.45 -22.04
N ASN A 233 2.19 36.52 -22.85
CA ASN A 233 1.84 37.86 -22.39
C ASN A 233 0.35 38.23 -22.55
N GLN A 234 -0.47 37.38 -23.16
CA GLN A 234 -1.88 37.66 -23.47
C GLN A 234 -2.77 37.86 -22.23
N SER A 235 -2.50 37.13 -21.15
CA SER A 235 -3.30 37.19 -19.92
C SER A 235 -2.77 38.19 -18.89
N GLY A 236 -1.55 38.72 -19.07
CA GLY A 236 -0.84 39.53 -18.09
C GLY A 236 -0.40 38.80 -16.81
N VAL A 237 -0.56 37.46 -16.75
CA VAL A 237 -0.23 36.66 -15.55
C VAL A 237 1.07 35.89 -15.76
N TYR A 238 2.12 36.30 -15.06
CA TYR A 238 3.45 35.67 -15.16
C TYR A 238 3.88 34.89 -13.92
N LYS A 239 3.33 35.24 -12.74
CA LYS A 239 3.64 34.60 -11.46
C LYS A 239 2.37 34.05 -10.81
N VAL A 240 2.56 33.01 -10.02
CA VAL A 240 1.49 32.34 -9.25
C VAL A 240 1.86 32.36 -7.78
N GLU A 241 0.91 32.78 -6.95
CA GLU A 241 1.08 32.80 -5.50
C GLU A 241 1.33 31.38 -4.96
N GLY A 242 2.38 31.23 -4.16
CA GLY A 242 2.79 29.94 -3.58
C GLY A 242 3.57 29.02 -4.52
N THR A 243 3.86 29.43 -5.76
CA THR A 243 4.65 28.64 -6.72
C THR A 243 6.03 29.24 -6.92
N ASN A 244 7.06 28.39 -6.97
CA ASN A 244 8.42 28.79 -7.29
C ASN A 244 8.86 28.11 -8.59
N ASP A 245 8.55 28.75 -9.72
CA ASP A 245 8.82 28.19 -11.06
C ASP A 245 10.32 27.89 -11.28
N ALA A 246 11.24 28.60 -10.61
CA ALA A 246 12.68 28.32 -10.73
C ALA A 246 13.11 27.05 -10.00
N HIS A 247 12.55 26.79 -8.81
CA HIS A 247 12.76 25.54 -8.09
C HIS A 247 12.10 24.36 -8.82
N ASP A 248 10.87 24.55 -9.30
CA ASP A 248 10.12 23.51 -10.01
C ASP A 248 10.79 23.10 -11.32
N PHE A 249 11.50 24.02 -11.98
CA PHE A 249 12.35 23.71 -13.13
C PHE A 249 13.47 22.73 -12.78
N GLN A 250 14.15 22.93 -11.64
CA GLN A 250 15.23 22.03 -11.19
C GLN A 250 14.70 20.64 -10.86
N GLU A 251 13.55 20.55 -10.17
CA GLU A 251 12.90 19.25 -9.92
C GLU A 251 12.44 18.58 -11.23
N THR A 252 12.01 19.36 -12.23
CA THR A 252 11.65 18.81 -13.56
C THR A 252 12.86 18.20 -14.27
N LEU A 253 14.02 18.87 -14.28
CA LEU A 253 15.27 18.33 -14.87
C LEU A 253 15.76 17.08 -14.12
N LYS A 254 15.68 17.09 -12.79
CA LYS A 254 16.00 15.94 -11.95
C LYS A 254 15.08 14.77 -12.25
N ALA A 255 13.77 14.99 -12.37
CA ALA A 255 12.81 13.96 -12.73
C ALA A 255 13.11 13.39 -14.14
N MET A 256 13.44 14.23 -15.13
CA MET A 256 13.88 13.77 -16.46
C MET A 256 15.11 12.86 -16.38
N THR A 257 16.07 13.20 -15.52
CA THR A 257 17.27 12.37 -15.28
C THR A 257 16.89 11.01 -14.69
N VAL A 258 15.93 10.95 -13.77
CA VAL A 258 15.42 9.69 -13.18
C VAL A 258 14.74 8.80 -14.23
N MET A 259 14.08 9.38 -15.25
CA MET A 259 13.51 8.63 -16.38
C MET A 259 14.57 8.12 -17.37
N GLY A 260 15.86 8.38 -17.11
CA GLY A 260 16.96 7.96 -17.96
C GLY A 260 17.28 8.92 -19.10
N MET A 261 16.78 10.15 -19.09
CA MET A 261 17.12 11.15 -20.10
C MET A 261 18.51 11.76 -19.85
N SER A 262 19.37 11.73 -20.86
CA SER A 262 20.66 12.42 -20.84
C SER A 262 20.52 13.94 -20.85
N GLU A 263 21.54 14.68 -20.41
CA GLU A 263 21.55 16.16 -20.46
C GLU A 263 21.37 16.70 -21.89
N ASP A 264 21.88 16.00 -22.90
CA ASP A 264 21.69 16.36 -24.31
C ASP A 264 20.22 16.19 -24.72
N GLU A 265 19.58 15.06 -24.39
CA GLU A 265 18.16 14.85 -24.65
C GLU A 265 17.29 15.90 -23.94
N GLN A 266 17.57 16.20 -22.66
CA GLN A 266 16.90 17.27 -21.92
C GLN A 266 17.01 18.60 -22.67
N THR A 267 18.21 18.93 -23.15
CA THR A 267 18.45 20.13 -23.96
C THR A 267 17.64 20.11 -25.26
N GLN A 268 17.52 18.97 -25.95
CA GLN A 268 16.69 18.87 -27.16
C GLN A 268 15.20 19.13 -26.87
N PHE A 269 14.67 18.64 -25.74
CA PHE A 269 13.30 18.97 -25.32
C PHE A 269 13.14 20.48 -25.09
N LEU A 270 14.05 21.09 -24.35
CA LEU A 270 14.02 22.53 -24.07
C LEU A 270 14.15 23.37 -25.35
N ARG A 271 14.93 22.91 -26.34
CA ARG A 271 15.02 23.56 -27.67
C ARG A 271 13.67 23.59 -28.38
N VAL A 272 12.90 22.51 -28.34
CA VAL A 272 11.55 22.49 -28.95
C VAL A 272 10.59 23.38 -28.16
N VAL A 273 10.62 23.34 -26.83
CA VAL A 273 9.82 24.23 -25.97
C VAL A 273 10.08 25.70 -26.29
N MET A 274 11.35 26.09 -26.38
CA MET A 274 11.72 27.47 -26.73
C MET A 274 11.45 27.78 -28.20
N GLY A 275 11.60 26.81 -29.10
CA GLY A 275 11.21 26.93 -30.51
C GLY A 275 9.73 27.28 -30.68
N VAL A 276 8.85 26.67 -29.86
CA VAL A 276 7.42 27.00 -29.81
C VAL A 276 7.19 28.45 -29.36
N LEU A 277 7.87 28.93 -28.32
CA LEU A 277 7.74 30.32 -27.85
C LEU A 277 8.23 31.34 -28.88
N HIS A 278 9.39 31.07 -29.49
CA HIS A 278 9.95 31.96 -30.52
C HIS A 278 9.13 31.95 -31.80
N MET A 279 8.50 30.83 -32.17
CA MET A 279 7.54 30.80 -33.26
C MET A 279 6.38 31.79 -33.05
N GLY A 280 5.89 31.94 -31.82
CA GLY A 280 4.81 32.88 -31.48
C GLY A 280 5.18 34.36 -31.69
N MET A 281 6.47 34.67 -31.84
CA MET A 281 6.95 36.03 -32.13
C MET A 281 6.84 36.41 -33.60
N ILE A 282 6.62 35.44 -34.50
CA ILE A 282 6.50 35.70 -35.93
C ILE A 282 5.16 36.37 -36.21
N THR A 283 5.20 37.62 -36.67
CA THR A 283 4.04 38.40 -37.11
C THR A 283 4.01 38.55 -38.62
N PHE A 284 2.81 38.77 -39.17
CA PHE A 284 2.59 38.88 -40.60
C PHE A 284 1.88 40.18 -40.93
N VAL A 285 2.30 40.82 -42.02
CA VAL A 285 1.69 42.02 -42.58
C VAL A 285 1.15 41.73 -43.97
N GLU A 286 0.06 42.40 -44.34
CA GLU A 286 -0.55 42.24 -45.65
C GLU A 286 0.20 43.07 -46.69
N LYS A 287 0.71 42.42 -47.74
CA LYS A 287 1.30 43.07 -48.92
C LYS A 287 0.70 42.45 -50.18
N GLY A 288 -0.09 43.24 -50.91
CA GLY A 288 -0.70 42.79 -52.18
C GLY A 288 -1.69 41.63 -52.00
N ASN A 289 -2.53 41.67 -50.96
CA ASN A 289 -3.50 40.62 -50.57
C ASN A 289 -2.87 39.31 -50.04
N TYR A 290 -1.55 39.26 -49.84
CA TYR A 290 -0.84 38.09 -49.34
C TYR A 290 -0.09 38.41 -48.04
N ALA A 291 0.08 37.39 -47.20
CA ALA A 291 0.86 37.49 -45.99
C ALA A 291 2.36 37.51 -46.31
N VAL A 292 3.05 38.47 -45.71
CA VAL A 292 4.52 38.53 -45.67
C VAL A 292 4.94 38.63 -44.21
N VAL A 293 6.05 37.98 -43.86
CA VAL A 293 6.63 38.10 -42.51
C VAL A 293 7.02 39.56 -42.27
N GLU A 294 6.62 40.12 -41.13
CA GLU A 294 6.87 41.54 -40.80
C GLU A 294 8.35 41.81 -40.58
N ASP A 295 8.98 40.99 -39.75
CA ASP A 295 10.40 41.06 -39.45
C ASP A 295 11.02 39.65 -39.52
N GLU A 296 11.90 39.48 -40.52
CA GLU A 296 12.56 38.21 -40.80
C GLU A 296 13.53 37.78 -39.68
N GLN A 297 13.97 38.70 -38.80
CA GLN A 297 14.85 38.36 -37.67
C GLN A 297 14.19 37.39 -36.68
N TYR A 298 12.86 37.44 -36.56
CA TYR A 298 12.11 36.50 -35.70
C TYR A 298 12.05 35.07 -36.26
N LEU A 299 12.51 34.84 -37.49
CA LEU A 299 12.63 33.50 -38.09
C LEU A 299 13.92 32.78 -37.67
N GLU A 300 14.97 33.53 -37.32
CA GLU A 300 16.32 33.00 -37.08
C GLU A 300 16.39 32.09 -35.85
N PHE A 301 15.84 32.53 -34.71
CA PHE A 301 15.82 31.73 -33.48
C PHE A 301 15.01 30.43 -33.60
N PRO A 302 13.76 30.42 -34.08
CA PRO A 302 13.01 29.17 -34.24
C PRO A 302 13.66 28.26 -35.29
N ALA A 303 14.24 28.80 -36.37
CA ALA A 303 15.00 28.03 -37.35
C ALA A 303 16.24 27.36 -36.71
N TYR A 304 17.03 28.12 -35.93
CA TYR A 304 18.19 27.61 -35.21
C TYR A 304 17.84 26.48 -34.22
N LEU A 305 16.83 26.70 -33.37
CA LEU A 305 16.44 25.74 -32.33
C LEU A 305 15.87 24.44 -32.90
N LEU A 306 15.06 24.55 -33.96
CA LEU A 306 14.43 23.40 -34.62
C LEU A 306 15.32 22.76 -35.70
N GLY A 307 16.47 23.36 -36.03
CA GLY A 307 17.39 22.87 -37.06
C GLY A 307 16.83 22.99 -38.48
N LEU A 308 16.11 24.08 -38.75
CA LEU A 308 15.48 24.39 -40.04
C LEU A 308 16.21 25.53 -40.76
N GLU A 309 15.91 25.71 -42.04
CA GLU A 309 16.33 26.89 -42.80
C GLU A 309 15.29 28.00 -42.68
N ALA A 310 15.70 29.21 -42.28
CA ALA A 310 14.79 30.34 -42.05
C ALA A 310 13.97 30.70 -43.31
N ALA A 311 14.58 30.62 -44.50
CA ALA A 311 13.89 30.86 -45.76
C ALA A 311 12.80 29.82 -46.06
N GLN A 312 13.04 28.55 -45.73
CA GLN A 312 12.03 27.49 -45.88
C GLN A 312 10.89 27.67 -44.87
N LEU A 313 11.22 28.07 -43.63
CA LEU A 313 10.25 28.38 -42.60
C LEU A 313 9.33 29.53 -43.04
N ALA A 314 9.90 30.65 -43.50
CA ALA A 314 9.15 31.80 -44.02
C ALA A 314 8.21 31.38 -45.16
N LYS A 315 8.79 30.72 -46.17
CA LYS A 315 8.04 30.27 -47.35
C LYS A 315 6.84 29.42 -46.97
N LYS A 316 7.00 28.48 -46.04
CA LYS A 316 5.92 27.54 -45.67
C LYS A 316 4.90 28.10 -44.68
N LEU A 317 5.22 29.19 -43.99
CA LEU A 317 4.24 29.97 -43.24
C LEU A 317 3.34 30.81 -44.16
N THR A 318 3.86 31.27 -45.30
CA THR A 318 3.14 32.19 -46.22
C THR A 318 2.65 31.53 -47.50
N SER A 319 3.06 30.30 -47.82
CA SER A 319 2.61 29.56 -49.01
C SER A 319 2.38 28.07 -48.76
N ARG A 320 1.53 27.46 -49.58
CA ARG A 320 1.16 26.03 -49.51
C ARG A 320 1.20 25.40 -50.89
N VAL A 321 1.64 24.16 -51.00
CA VAL A 321 1.52 23.37 -52.23
C VAL A 321 0.21 22.57 -52.20
N LEU A 322 -0.61 22.73 -53.23
CA LEU A 322 -1.84 21.96 -53.44
C LEU A 322 -1.65 21.00 -54.60
N ASP A 323 -1.72 19.71 -54.32
CA ASP A 323 -1.79 18.69 -55.36
C ASP A 323 -3.24 18.51 -55.78
N SER A 324 -3.60 19.05 -56.94
CA SER A 324 -4.91 18.85 -57.56
C SER A 324 -4.83 17.67 -58.53
N LYS A 325 -5.71 16.68 -58.35
CA LYS A 325 -5.88 15.58 -59.32
C LYS A 325 -7.10 15.88 -60.18
N TRP A 326 -6.86 16.20 -61.44
CA TRP A 326 -7.92 16.34 -62.44
C TRP A 326 -7.79 15.19 -63.46
N GLY A 327 -8.67 14.19 -63.32
CA GLY A 327 -8.58 12.95 -64.11
C GLY A 327 -7.33 12.12 -63.77
N ALA A 328 -6.57 11.71 -64.80
CA ALA A 328 -5.35 10.91 -64.66
C ALA A 328 -4.06 11.73 -64.45
N ARG A 329 -4.13 13.07 -64.40
CA ARG A 329 -2.99 13.97 -64.19
C ARG A 329 -3.04 14.59 -62.80
N SER A 330 -1.87 14.68 -62.16
CA SER A 330 -1.66 15.43 -60.91
C SER A 330 -0.91 16.73 -61.24
N GLU A 331 -1.47 17.87 -60.88
CA GLU A 331 -0.83 19.18 -60.95
C GLU A 331 -0.58 19.70 -59.53
N SER A 332 0.62 20.20 -59.28
CA SER A 332 1.02 20.79 -57.99
C SER A 332 1.05 22.32 -58.14
N ILE A 333 0.18 23.02 -57.43
CA ILE A 333 0.05 24.49 -57.50
C ILE A 333 0.50 25.11 -56.17
N GLU A 334 1.38 26.10 -56.21
CA GLU A 334 1.78 26.87 -55.03
C GLU A 334 0.79 28.04 -54.80
N VAL A 335 0.11 28.03 -53.65
CA VAL A 335 -0.91 29.01 -53.25
C VAL A 335 -0.40 29.85 -52.08
N GLN A 336 -0.34 31.16 -52.28
CA GLN A 336 -0.01 32.13 -51.24
C GLN A 336 -1.18 32.32 -50.26
N GLN A 337 -0.84 32.48 -48.99
CA GLN A 337 -1.80 32.60 -47.88
C GLN A 337 -2.05 34.06 -47.54
N ASN A 338 -3.22 34.38 -46.99
CA ASN A 338 -3.49 35.68 -46.37
C ASN A 338 -2.98 35.71 -44.91
N VAL A 339 -3.05 36.89 -44.26
CA VAL A 339 -2.50 37.10 -42.90
C VAL A 339 -3.15 36.17 -41.87
N GLU A 340 -4.46 35.98 -41.93
CA GLU A 340 -5.19 35.09 -41.01
C GLU A 340 -4.76 33.62 -41.18
N GLN A 341 -4.63 33.16 -42.42
CA GLN A 341 -4.18 31.82 -42.76
C GLN A 341 -2.73 31.58 -42.31
N ALA A 342 -1.85 32.56 -42.48
CA ALA A 342 -0.45 32.47 -42.03
C ALA A 342 -0.35 32.38 -40.49
N ASN A 343 -1.12 33.18 -39.76
CA ASN A 343 -1.24 33.08 -38.30
C ASN A 343 -1.75 31.70 -37.87
N TYR A 344 -2.78 31.19 -38.57
CA TYR A 344 -3.31 29.86 -38.30
C TYR A 344 -2.26 28.75 -38.52
N ILE A 345 -1.48 28.82 -39.60
CA ILE A 345 -0.42 27.83 -39.88
C ILE A 345 0.64 27.88 -38.78
N ARG A 346 1.11 29.07 -38.39
CA ARG A 346 2.05 29.26 -37.27
C ARG A 346 1.55 28.59 -35.99
N ASP A 347 0.30 28.89 -35.62
CA ASP A 347 -0.30 28.40 -34.39
C ASP A 347 -0.56 26.88 -34.44
N ALA A 348 -1.03 26.35 -35.57
CA ALA A 348 -1.22 24.91 -35.75
C ALA A 348 0.11 24.15 -35.66
N TRP A 349 1.18 24.73 -36.19
CA TRP A 349 2.51 24.15 -36.14
C TRP A 349 3.11 24.18 -34.73
N ALA A 350 2.95 25.30 -34.00
CA ALA A 350 3.31 25.41 -32.58
C ALA A 350 2.58 24.35 -31.71
N LYS A 351 1.26 24.22 -31.88
CA LYS A 351 0.43 23.21 -31.19
C LYS A 351 0.91 21.79 -31.50
N ALA A 352 1.25 21.51 -32.76
CA ALA A 352 1.71 20.19 -33.18
C ALA A 352 3.08 19.83 -32.56
N LEU A 353 4.04 20.77 -32.58
CA LEU A 353 5.34 20.59 -31.92
C LEU A 353 5.16 20.25 -30.44
N TYR A 354 4.37 21.06 -29.73
CA TYR A 354 4.13 20.87 -28.30
C TYR A 354 3.45 19.53 -27.99
N THR A 355 2.43 19.16 -28.78
CA THR A 355 1.73 17.88 -28.60
C THR A 355 2.68 16.69 -28.80
N ARG A 356 3.52 16.74 -29.84
CA ARG A 356 4.42 15.62 -30.14
C ARG A 356 5.55 15.47 -29.12
N ILE A 357 6.07 16.56 -28.55
CA ILE A 357 7.01 16.43 -27.43
C ILE A 357 6.33 15.87 -26.18
N PHE A 358 5.07 16.23 -25.93
CA PHE A 358 4.32 15.67 -24.80
C PHE A 358 4.11 14.16 -24.96
N ASP A 359 3.68 13.71 -26.15
CA ASP A 359 3.55 12.28 -26.46
C ASP A 359 4.90 11.56 -26.35
N ARG A 360 5.99 12.19 -26.82
CA ARG A 360 7.35 11.63 -26.68
C ARG A 360 7.80 11.50 -25.23
N LEU A 361 7.43 12.43 -24.33
CA LEU A 361 7.71 12.30 -22.90
C LEU A 361 6.97 11.09 -22.32
N VAL A 362 5.71 10.90 -22.69
CA VAL A 362 4.91 9.75 -22.26
C VAL A 362 5.55 8.43 -22.74
N ASP A 363 6.05 8.38 -23.98
CA ASP A 363 6.77 7.22 -24.50
C ASP A 363 8.06 6.94 -23.72
N ILE A 364 8.85 7.97 -23.38
CA ILE A 364 10.08 7.80 -22.58
C ILE A 364 9.75 7.24 -21.20
N ILE A 365 8.73 7.79 -20.53
CA ILE A 365 8.27 7.32 -19.23
C ILE A 365 7.80 5.85 -19.34
N ASN A 366 7.05 5.51 -20.37
CA ASN A 366 6.59 4.13 -20.62
C ASN A 366 7.74 3.16 -20.87
N ASN A 367 8.77 3.57 -21.61
CA ASN A 367 9.96 2.75 -21.85
C ASN A 367 10.75 2.52 -20.56
N ALA A 368 10.85 3.52 -19.67
CA ALA A 368 11.49 3.37 -18.37
C ALA A 368 10.76 2.38 -17.44
N MET A 369 9.45 2.18 -17.65
CA MET A 369 8.61 1.25 -16.87
C MET A 369 8.30 -0.08 -17.59
N GLN A 370 8.88 -0.32 -18.76
CA GLN A 370 8.49 -1.46 -19.61
C GLN A 370 8.86 -2.80 -18.96
N THR A 371 7.89 -3.72 -18.95
CA THR A 371 8.09 -5.11 -18.51
C THR A 371 7.42 -6.09 -19.45
N THR A 372 7.93 -7.32 -19.49
CA THR A 372 7.43 -8.44 -20.30
C THR A 372 6.47 -9.36 -19.55
N ALA A 373 6.23 -9.14 -18.25
CA ALA A 373 5.71 -10.14 -17.33
C ALA A 373 4.45 -9.77 -16.50
N GLY A 374 3.69 -8.74 -16.89
CA GLY A 374 2.48 -8.34 -16.15
C GLY A 374 1.20 -9.06 -16.56
N GLU A 375 0.67 -9.96 -15.72
CA GLU A 375 -0.70 -10.51 -15.84
C GLU A 375 -1.73 -9.69 -15.02
N LEU A 376 -1.30 -9.05 -13.92
CA LEU A 376 -2.16 -8.27 -13.02
C LEU A 376 -1.81 -6.78 -13.08
N ASN A 377 -2.82 -5.91 -13.00
CA ASN A 377 -2.64 -4.47 -13.02
C ASN A 377 -3.50 -3.75 -11.98
N VAL A 378 -3.00 -2.62 -11.49
CA VAL A 378 -3.79 -1.59 -10.79
C VAL A 378 -3.80 -0.32 -11.63
N GLY A 379 -4.96 0.02 -12.18
CA GLY A 379 -5.20 1.24 -12.93
C GLY A 379 -5.65 2.39 -12.04
N ILE A 380 -5.12 3.58 -12.25
CA ILE A 380 -5.50 4.82 -11.55
C ILE A 380 -5.85 5.84 -12.61
N LEU A 381 -7.13 6.20 -12.72
CA LEU A 381 -7.63 7.21 -13.63
C LEU A 381 -7.79 8.55 -12.91
N ASP A 382 -6.94 9.51 -13.28
CA ASP A 382 -7.05 10.92 -12.90
C ASP A 382 -7.38 11.73 -14.15
N ILE A 383 -8.66 12.06 -14.30
CA ILE A 383 -9.17 12.85 -15.42
C ILE A 383 -9.59 14.23 -14.94
N TYR A 384 -9.56 15.23 -15.82
CA TYR A 384 -10.15 16.54 -15.55
C TYR A 384 -11.64 16.41 -15.16
N GLY A 385 -12.10 17.35 -14.34
CA GLY A 385 -13.49 17.39 -13.90
C GLY A 385 -14.44 17.85 -15.01
N PHE A 386 -15.74 17.70 -14.77
CA PHE A 386 -16.77 18.37 -15.57
C PHE A 386 -16.55 19.90 -15.53
N GLU A 387 -16.64 20.58 -16.68
CA GLU A 387 -16.37 22.02 -16.81
C GLU A 387 -17.60 22.78 -17.30
N ILE A 388 -17.99 23.79 -16.51
CA ILE A 388 -19.03 24.76 -16.88
C ILE A 388 -18.46 26.15 -16.63
N PHE A 389 -18.15 26.86 -17.71
CA PHE A 389 -17.64 28.24 -17.71
C PHE A 389 -18.68 29.22 -18.26
N GLN A 390 -18.39 30.52 -18.13
CA GLN A 390 -19.22 31.57 -18.72
C GLN A 390 -19.28 31.45 -20.26
N ARG A 391 -18.17 31.01 -20.89
CA ARG A 391 -18.09 30.72 -22.32
C ARG A 391 -17.47 29.33 -22.50
N ASN A 392 -18.23 28.38 -23.06
CA ASN A 392 -17.78 27.00 -23.26
C ASN A 392 -17.54 26.75 -24.75
N GLY A 393 -16.34 26.30 -25.12
CA GLY A 393 -15.97 26.01 -26.52
C GLY A 393 -15.94 24.51 -26.84
N PHE A 394 -15.28 24.17 -27.94
CA PHE A 394 -15.04 22.80 -28.37
C PHE A 394 -14.32 21.96 -27.30
N GLU A 395 -13.36 22.54 -26.59
CA GLU A 395 -12.58 21.86 -25.56
C GLU A 395 -13.46 21.42 -24.39
N GLN A 396 -14.31 22.31 -23.86
CA GLN A 396 -15.28 21.98 -22.80
C GLN A 396 -16.28 20.92 -23.30
N PHE A 397 -16.73 21.02 -24.55
CA PHE A 397 -17.64 20.03 -25.14
C PHE A 397 -17.01 18.62 -25.12
N CYS A 398 -15.74 18.50 -25.51
CA CYS A 398 -15.01 17.23 -25.46
C CYS A 398 -14.78 16.74 -24.03
N ILE A 399 -14.40 17.63 -23.12
CA ILE A 399 -14.20 17.33 -21.70
C ILE A 399 -15.48 16.76 -21.07
N ASN A 400 -16.62 17.42 -21.32
CA ASN A 400 -17.91 17.03 -20.77
C ASN A 400 -18.43 15.75 -21.41
N TYR A 401 -18.18 15.50 -22.71
CA TYR A 401 -18.46 14.21 -23.34
C TYR A 401 -17.72 13.04 -22.68
N VAL A 402 -16.43 13.19 -22.37
CA VAL A 402 -15.68 12.11 -21.71
C VAL A 402 -16.17 11.87 -20.28
N ASN A 403 -16.52 12.93 -19.54
CA ASN A 403 -17.16 12.79 -18.23
C ASN A 403 -18.52 12.09 -18.32
N GLU A 404 -19.35 12.45 -19.32
CA GLU A 404 -20.63 11.78 -19.60
C GLU A 404 -20.42 10.27 -19.86
N LYS A 405 -19.37 9.92 -20.61
CA LYS A 405 -18.99 8.53 -20.89
C LYS A 405 -18.55 7.77 -19.64
N LEU A 406 -17.70 8.36 -18.80
CA LEU A 406 -17.27 7.74 -17.55
C LEU A 406 -18.46 7.57 -16.59
N GLN A 407 -19.39 8.52 -16.57
CA GLN A 407 -20.61 8.40 -15.78
C GLN A 407 -21.53 7.30 -16.32
N GLN A 408 -21.68 7.17 -17.65
CA GLN A 408 -22.41 6.06 -18.26
C GLN A 408 -21.86 4.71 -17.79
N ILE A 409 -20.54 4.52 -17.81
CA ILE A 409 -19.89 3.28 -17.36
C ILE A 409 -20.11 3.04 -15.88
N PHE A 410 -19.99 4.08 -15.05
CA PHE A 410 -20.25 3.98 -13.61
C PHE A 410 -21.68 3.47 -13.36
N ILE A 411 -22.66 4.07 -14.02
CA ILE A 411 -24.08 3.68 -13.91
C ILE A 411 -24.28 2.26 -14.44
N GLU A 412 -23.69 1.90 -15.58
CA GLU A 412 -23.84 0.56 -16.16
C GLU A 412 -23.19 -0.55 -15.30
N LEU A 413 -21.96 -0.35 -14.85
CA LEU A 413 -21.22 -1.30 -14.01
C LEU A 413 -21.72 -1.37 -12.57
N THR A 414 -22.30 -0.29 -12.05
CA THR A 414 -22.76 -0.23 -10.66
C THR A 414 -24.24 -0.58 -10.56
N LEU A 415 -25.10 0.07 -11.34
CA LEU A 415 -26.55 -0.05 -11.19
C LEU A 415 -27.11 -1.16 -12.05
N LYS A 416 -26.88 -1.08 -13.37
CA LYS A 416 -27.49 -2.02 -14.32
C LYS A 416 -27.00 -3.45 -14.07
N ALA A 417 -25.69 -3.64 -13.91
CA ALA A 417 -25.12 -4.95 -13.59
C ALA A 417 -25.65 -5.52 -12.26
N GLU A 418 -25.86 -4.67 -11.24
CA GLU A 418 -26.40 -5.11 -9.94
C GLU A 418 -27.87 -5.52 -10.04
N GLN A 419 -28.69 -4.76 -10.79
CA GLN A 419 -30.08 -5.09 -11.05
C GLN A 419 -30.23 -6.35 -11.91
N GLU A 420 -29.42 -6.49 -12.98
CA GLU A 420 -29.38 -7.67 -13.84
C GLU A 420 -28.98 -8.92 -13.06
N GLU A 421 -28.01 -8.82 -12.14
CA GLU A 421 -27.62 -9.92 -11.27
C GLU A 421 -28.77 -10.33 -10.33
N TYR A 422 -29.49 -9.38 -9.74
CA TYR A 422 -30.66 -9.70 -8.92
C TYR A 422 -31.76 -10.41 -9.71
N VAL A 423 -32.00 -10.00 -10.97
CA VAL A 423 -32.93 -10.68 -11.87
C VAL A 423 -32.45 -12.09 -12.21
N GLN A 424 -31.18 -12.25 -12.57
CA GLN A 424 -30.58 -13.55 -12.90
C GLN A 424 -30.65 -14.52 -11.71
N GLU A 425 -30.36 -14.03 -10.51
CA GLU A 425 -30.36 -14.79 -9.25
C GLU A 425 -31.76 -14.98 -8.65
N GLY A 426 -32.80 -14.33 -9.20
CA GLY A 426 -34.18 -14.46 -8.73
C GLY A 426 -34.42 -13.84 -7.35
N ILE A 427 -33.68 -12.78 -7.02
CA ILE A 427 -33.76 -12.06 -5.74
C ILE A 427 -34.98 -11.14 -5.75
N GLN A 428 -35.65 -11.00 -4.60
CA GLN A 428 -36.74 -10.04 -4.46
C GLN A 428 -36.15 -8.66 -4.15
N TRP A 429 -36.23 -7.75 -5.13
CA TRP A 429 -35.70 -6.40 -5.04
C TRP A 429 -36.65 -5.39 -5.71
N LYS A 430 -36.51 -4.11 -5.37
CA LYS A 430 -37.31 -3.03 -5.95
C LYS A 430 -36.49 -2.31 -7.03
N ALA A 431 -37.02 -2.28 -8.25
CA ALA A 431 -36.49 -1.47 -9.35
C ALA A 431 -36.21 -0.04 -8.89
N ILE A 432 -34.96 0.41 -9.09
CA ILE A 432 -34.55 1.76 -8.78
C ILE A 432 -34.37 2.47 -10.10
N ASP A 433 -35.21 3.47 -10.33
CA ASP A 433 -35.09 4.33 -11.49
C ASP A 433 -33.80 5.15 -11.40
N TYR A 434 -33.05 5.17 -12.50
CA TYR A 434 -31.85 5.98 -12.66
C TYR A 434 -31.86 6.62 -14.04
N PHE A 435 -31.15 7.75 -14.18
CA PHE A 435 -31.02 8.43 -15.45
C PHE A 435 -30.06 7.66 -16.37
N ASN A 436 -30.47 7.36 -17.60
CA ASN A 436 -29.64 6.66 -18.57
C ASN A 436 -28.80 7.66 -19.39
N ASN A 437 -27.54 7.85 -18.97
CA ASN A 437 -26.57 8.71 -19.67
C ASN A 437 -26.28 8.31 -21.12
N LYS A 438 -26.60 7.07 -21.52
CA LYS A 438 -26.38 6.61 -22.89
C LYS A 438 -27.10 7.48 -23.92
N VAL A 439 -28.27 8.04 -23.59
CA VAL A 439 -29.03 8.93 -24.48
C VAL A 439 -28.24 10.20 -24.82
N VAL A 440 -27.57 10.79 -23.83
CA VAL A 440 -26.72 11.98 -24.05
C VAL A 440 -25.42 11.60 -24.77
N CYS A 441 -24.84 10.45 -24.45
CA CYS A 441 -23.67 9.93 -25.16
C CYS A 441 -23.98 9.70 -26.65
N ASP A 442 -25.11 9.08 -26.97
CA ASP A 442 -25.54 8.76 -28.33
C ASP A 442 -25.86 10.05 -29.11
N LEU A 443 -26.48 11.05 -28.49
CA LEU A 443 -26.65 12.39 -29.07
C LEU A 443 -25.31 12.98 -29.55
N ILE A 444 -24.24 12.79 -28.78
CA ILE A 444 -22.92 13.39 -29.09
C ILE A 444 -22.17 12.54 -30.11
N GLU A 445 -22.11 11.22 -29.93
CA GLU A 445 -21.17 10.36 -30.65
C GLU A 445 -21.78 9.52 -31.77
N SER A 446 -23.12 9.36 -31.81
CA SER A 446 -23.71 8.36 -32.71
C SER A 446 -23.37 8.65 -34.17
N LYS A 447 -23.18 7.57 -34.93
CA LYS A 447 -23.01 7.65 -36.40
C LYS A 447 -24.35 7.53 -37.12
N VAL A 448 -25.27 6.73 -36.57
CA VAL A 448 -26.60 6.47 -37.13
C VAL A 448 -27.58 6.31 -35.96
N PRO A 449 -28.51 7.25 -35.75
CA PRO A 449 -28.62 8.56 -36.41
C PRO A 449 -27.39 9.45 -36.14
N PRO A 450 -27.08 10.45 -36.99
CA PRO A 450 -25.89 11.30 -36.82
C PRO A 450 -25.98 12.15 -35.55
N GLY A 451 -25.02 11.97 -34.65
CA GLY A 451 -24.81 12.82 -33.47
C GLY A 451 -23.98 14.07 -33.77
N VAL A 452 -23.73 14.89 -32.74
CA VAL A 452 -23.02 16.18 -32.86
C VAL A 452 -21.64 16.04 -33.52
N PHE A 453 -20.82 15.06 -33.12
CA PHE A 453 -19.51 14.86 -33.74
C PHE A 453 -19.60 14.47 -35.22
N SER A 454 -20.59 13.65 -35.59
CA SER A 454 -20.79 13.24 -36.99
C SER A 454 -21.18 14.43 -37.87
N VAL A 455 -22.03 15.33 -37.36
CA VAL A 455 -22.42 16.57 -38.05
C VAL A 455 -21.21 17.51 -38.18
N LEU A 456 -20.43 17.66 -37.10
CA LEU A 456 -19.23 18.48 -37.10
C LEU A 456 -18.18 17.98 -38.10
N ASP A 457 -17.94 16.67 -38.15
CA ASP A 457 -17.02 16.04 -39.09
C ASP A 457 -17.48 16.21 -40.56
N ASP A 458 -18.78 16.12 -40.82
CA ASP A 458 -19.36 16.32 -42.16
C ASP A 458 -19.15 17.76 -42.67
N ILE A 459 -19.35 18.75 -41.80
CA ILE A 459 -19.14 20.17 -42.15
C ILE A 459 -17.66 20.46 -42.38
N CYS A 460 -16.78 19.94 -41.51
CA CYS A 460 -15.33 20.08 -41.67
C CYS A 460 -14.81 19.45 -42.98
N ALA A 461 -15.49 18.41 -43.47
CA ALA A 461 -15.15 17.71 -44.71
C ALA A 461 -15.72 18.39 -45.97
N THR A 462 -16.92 18.99 -45.88
CA THR A 462 -17.62 19.59 -47.02
C THR A 462 -17.22 21.04 -47.26
N MET A 463 -16.83 21.78 -46.21
CA MET A 463 -16.45 23.19 -46.31
C MET A 463 -14.93 23.35 -46.19
N HIS A 464 -14.29 23.70 -47.32
CA HIS A 464 -12.86 24.01 -47.37
C HIS A 464 -12.55 25.49 -47.06
N ALA A 465 -13.54 26.38 -47.08
CA ALA A 465 -13.37 27.81 -46.89
C ALA A 465 -13.44 28.21 -45.41
N THR A 466 -12.41 28.92 -44.94
CA THR A 466 -12.33 29.65 -43.67
C THR A 466 -13.14 30.96 -43.75
N GLY A 467 -14.44 30.86 -44.05
CA GLY A 467 -15.32 32.02 -44.24
C GLY A 467 -16.32 32.24 -43.10
N GLU A 468 -16.71 33.49 -42.87
CA GLU A 468 -17.86 33.87 -42.04
C GLU A 468 -19.11 33.09 -42.50
N GLY A 469 -19.60 32.18 -41.65
CA GLY A 469 -20.83 31.40 -41.91
C GLY A 469 -20.72 29.89 -41.73
N VAL A 470 -19.51 29.31 -41.61
CA VAL A 470 -19.34 27.86 -41.36
C VAL A 470 -19.99 27.43 -40.05
N ASP A 471 -19.84 28.23 -38.99
CA ASP A 471 -20.40 27.92 -37.67
C ASP A 471 -21.91 28.17 -37.62
N ALA A 472 -22.45 29.12 -38.40
CA ALA A 472 -23.89 29.29 -38.57
C ALA A 472 -24.51 28.08 -39.29
N GLN A 473 -23.82 27.53 -40.30
CA GLN A 473 -24.23 26.29 -40.95
C GLN A 473 -24.13 25.07 -40.02
N LEU A 474 -23.16 25.03 -39.11
CA LEU A 474 -23.10 24.02 -38.04
C LEU A 474 -24.36 24.06 -37.18
N CYS A 475 -24.73 25.23 -36.66
CA CYS A 475 -25.97 25.39 -35.90
C CYS A 475 -27.21 24.98 -36.71
N GLN A 476 -27.28 25.34 -38.00
CA GLN A 476 -28.40 24.99 -38.86
C GLN A 476 -28.51 23.47 -39.09
N LYS A 477 -27.41 22.79 -39.44
CA LYS A 477 -27.39 21.33 -39.63
C LYS A 477 -27.67 20.60 -38.32
N LEU A 478 -27.14 21.07 -37.18
CA LEU A 478 -27.45 20.51 -35.87
C LEU A 478 -28.94 20.65 -35.55
N SER A 479 -29.55 21.82 -35.82
CA SER A 479 -30.99 22.01 -35.65
C SER A 479 -31.80 21.02 -36.48
N HIS A 480 -31.38 20.71 -37.71
CA HIS A 480 -32.09 19.78 -38.57
C HIS A 480 -31.91 18.31 -38.16
N GLN A 481 -30.70 17.91 -37.75
CA GLN A 481 -30.36 16.51 -37.45
C GLN A 481 -30.70 16.10 -36.00
N VAL A 482 -30.40 16.98 -35.03
CA VAL A 482 -30.53 16.69 -33.59
C VAL A 482 -31.46 17.65 -32.85
N GLY A 483 -32.08 18.63 -33.53
CA GLY A 483 -32.90 19.67 -32.91
C GLY A 483 -34.11 19.19 -32.12
N ASN A 484 -34.68 18.03 -32.48
CA ASN A 484 -35.82 17.44 -31.77
C ASN A 484 -35.42 16.58 -30.56
N HIS A 485 -34.13 16.43 -30.28
CA HIS A 485 -33.66 15.57 -29.19
C HIS A 485 -33.89 16.24 -27.82
N PRO A 486 -34.47 15.56 -26.80
CA PRO A 486 -34.83 16.17 -25.51
C PRO A 486 -33.68 16.82 -24.74
N HIS A 487 -32.46 16.37 -25.00
CA HIS A 487 -31.23 16.86 -24.37
C HIS A 487 -30.47 17.90 -25.21
N PHE A 488 -31.05 18.38 -26.31
CA PHE A 488 -30.42 19.36 -27.20
C PHE A 488 -31.30 20.60 -27.35
N GLN A 489 -30.71 21.79 -27.33
CA GLN A 489 -31.42 23.04 -27.56
C GLN A 489 -30.55 24.04 -28.32
N LEU A 490 -31.06 24.67 -29.38
CA LEU A 490 -30.34 25.76 -30.05
C LEU A 490 -30.33 27.04 -29.19
N THR A 491 -29.21 27.77 -29.17
CA THR A 491 -29.10 29.03 -28.42
C THR A 491 -28.62 30.14 -29.36
N GLY A 492 -29.52 31.09 -29.69
CA GLY A 492 -29.15 32.36 -30.33
C GLY A 492 -28.54 32.30 -31.74
N GLY A 493 -28.69 31.20 -32.50
CA GLY A 493 -28.15 31.05 -33.86
C GLY A 493 -26.62 30.85 -33.95
N THR A 494 -25.88 31.21 -32.90
CA THR A 494 -24.42 31.13 -32.81
C THR A 494 -23.92 30.04 -31.83
N GLY A 495 -24.82 29.26 -31.23
CA GLY A 495 -24.45 28.19 -30.31
C GLY A 495 -25.57 27.19 -30.05
N PHE A 496 -25.28 26.21 -29.21
CA PHE A 496 -26.22 25.17 -28.79
C PHE A 496 -26.00 24.79 -27.33
N ALA A 497 -27.00 24.20 -26.70
CA ALA A 497 -26.96 23.72 -25.34
C ALA A 497 -27.22 22.21 -25.29
N VAL A 498 -26.51 21.52 -24.41
CA VAL A 498 -26.71 20.10 -24.12
C VAL A 498 -27.08 19.92 -22.65
N HIS A 499 -28.11 19.13 -22.40
CA HIS A 499 -28.52 18.74 -21.05
C HIS A 499 -27.72 17.51 -20.61
N HIS A 500 -26.58 17.75 -19.98
CA HIS A 500 -25.71 16.73 -19.41
C HIS A 500 -26.22 16.23 -18.05
N TYR A 501 -25.63 15.15 -17.54
CA TYR A 501 -25.92 14.66 -16.19
C TYR A 501 -25.65 15.68 -15.09
N ALA A 502 -24.70 16.59 -15.34
CA ALA A 502 -24.29 17.63 -14.40
C ALA A 502 -25.04 18.96 -14.58
N GLY A 503 -26.03 19.00 -15.47
CA GLY A 503 -26.82 20.19 -15.76
C GLY A 503 -26.72 20.65 -17.22
N LYS A 504 -27.41 21.76 -17.50
CA LYS A 504 -27.44 22.37 -18.83
C LYS A 504 -26.17 23.18 -19.09
N VAL A 505 -25.46 22.85 -20.17
CA VAL A 505 -24.27 23.59 -20.61
C VAL A 505 -24.52 24.20 -21.98
N THR A 506 -24.29 25.50 -22.10
CA THR A 506 -24.35 26.24 -23.38
C THR A 506 -22.95 26.34 -23.98
N TYR A 507 -22.82 25.91 -25.23
CA TYR A 507 -21.60 25.91 -26.02
C TYR A 507 -21.67 26.94 -27.14
N ASP A 508 -20.59 27.70 -27.29
CA ASP A 508 -20.37 28.62 -28.39
C ASP A 508 -19.87 27.85 -29.62
N ALA A 509 -20.59 27.96 -30.75
CA ALA A 509 -20.22 27.27 -31.97
C ALA A 509 -19.04 27.94 -32.70
N ASN A 510 -18.73 29.20 -32.36
CA ASN A 510 -17.68 29.97 -33.02
C ASN A 510 -16.32 29.27 -32.90
N GLY A 511 -15.70 28.98 -34.05
CA GLY A 511 -14.41 28.30 -34.14
C GLY A 511 -14.45 26.80 -33.80
N MET A 512 -15.62 26.19 -33.58
CA MET A 512 -15.71 24.75 -33.31
C MET A 512 -15.26 23.91 -34.50
N CYS A 513 -15.64 24.29 -35.73
CA CYS A 513 -15.28 23.54 -36.93
C CYS A 513 -13.76 23.60 -37.19
N GLU A 514 -13.16 24.75 -36.97
CA GLU A 514 -11.71 24.96 -37.09
C GLU A 514 -10.95 24.09 -36.09
N LYS A 515 -11.33 24.15 -34.81
CA LYS A 515 -10.74 23.34 -33.74
C LYS A 515 -10.90 21.83 -33.98
N ASN A 516 -12.02 21.41 -34.57
CA ASN A 516 -12.25 20.01 -34.88
C ASN A 516 -11.41 19.50 -36.05
N ARG A 517 -11.06 20.37 -37.02
CA ARG A 517 -10.28 19.97 -38.19
C ARG A 517 -8.94 19.37 -37.76
N ASP A 518 -8.21 19.99 -36.82
CA ASP A 518 -6.95 19.49 -36.22
C ASP A 518 -5.99 18.83 -37.25
N VAL A 519 -5.98 19.33 -38.49
CA VAL A 519 -5.14 18.81 -39.58
C VAL A 519 -3.88 19.65 -39.67
N LEU A 520 -2.75 19.04 -39.33
CA LEU A 520 -1.45 19.56 -39.69
C LEU A 520 -1.24 19.38 -41.20
N PHE A 521 -0.85 20.44 -41.90
CA PHE A 521 -0.63 20.34 -43.34
C PHE A 521 0.57 19.43 -43.67
N PRO A 522 0.48 18.59 -44.72
CA PRO A 522 1.58 17.75 -45.20
C PRO A 522 2.90 18.52 -45.38
N ASP A 523 2.83 19.74 -45.90
CA ASP A 523 3.97 20.65 -46.11
C ASP A 523 4.74 20.92 -44.82
N VAL A 524 4.03 21.14 -43.70
CA VAL A 524 4.64 21.36 -42.39
C VAL A 524 5.40 20.11 -41.93
N VAL A 525 4.83 18.93 -42.15
CA VAL A 525 5.51 17.66 -41.83
C VAL A 525 6.79 17.49 -42.64
N LEU A 526 6.75 17.80 -43.94
CA LEU A 526 7.92 17.70 -44.83
C LEU A 526 9.06 18.65 -44.41
N VAL A 527 8.76 19.89 -44.00
CA VAL A 527 9.78 20.81 -43.47
C VAL A 527 10.40 20.26 -42.19
N MET A 528 9.59 19.74 -41.29
CA MET A 528 10.10 19.19 -40.04
C MET A 528 10.97 17.95 -40.27
N GLN A 529 10.70 17.19 -41.35
CA GLN A 529 11.51 16.07 -41.80
C GLN A 529 12.82 16.47 -42.51
N SER A 530 12.92 17.71 -43.02
CA SER A 530 14.16 18.28 -43.57
C SER A 530 15.09 18.84 -42.50
N SER A 531 14.66 18.88 -41.23
CA SER A 531 15.47 19.34 -40.11
C SER A 531 16.82 18.64 -40.02
N SER A 532 17.88 19.41 -39.77
CA SER A 532 19.21 18.90 -39.44
C SER A 532 19.30 18.34 -38.01
N ASN A 533 18.29 18.61 -37.17
CA ASN A 533 18.20 18.08 -35.80
C ASN A 533 17.48 16.72 -35.82
N ALA A 534 18.21 15.66 -35.50
CA ALA A 534 17.68 14.30 -35.47
C ALA A 534 16.51 14.12 -34.50
N PHE A 535 16.53 14.79 -33.35
CA PHE A 535 15.44 14.75 -32.38
C PHE A 535 14.17 15.37 -32.96
N THR A 536 14.28 16.59 -33.49
CA THR A 536 13.17 17.29 -34.14
C THR A 536 12.57 16.47 -35.28
N LYS A 537 13.42 15.85 -36.12
CA LYS A 537 13.00 14.95 -37.20
C LYS A 537 12.27 13.70 -36.68
N SER A 538 12.74 13.12 -35.57
CA SER A 538 12.13 11.92 -34.97
C SER A 538 10.71 12.16 -34.46
N LEU A 539 10.35 13.41 -34.14
CA LEU A 539 8.99 13.76 -33.74
C LEU A 539 8.00 13.64 -34.91
N PHE A 540 8.45 13.61 -36.18
CA PHE A 540 7.57 13.59 -37.36
C PHE A 540 7.78 12.32 -38.21
N PRO A 541 7.37 11.14 -37.72
CA PRO A 541 7.62 9.85 -38.40
C PRO A 541 6.69 9.58 -39.60
N GLU A 542 5.73 10.46 -39.92
CA GLU A 542 4.70 10.19 -40.90
C GLU A 542 5.25 10.09 -42.35
N ASN A 543 4.84 9.04 -43.09
CA ASN A 543 5.19 8.92 -44.52
C ASN A 543 4.23 9.74 -45.38
N VAL A 544 4.65 10.95 -45.75
CA VAL A 544 3.85 11.91 -46.54
C VAL A 544 3.89 11.61 -48.05
N THR A 545 4.83 10.79 -48.51
CA THR A 545 5.07 10.46 -49.93
C THR A 545 4.13 9.39 -50.50
N GLY A 546 3.34 8.70 -49.67
CA GLY A 546 2.33 7.74 -50.11
C GLY A 546 0.94 8.37 -50.21
N THR A 547 0.15 8.02 -51.23
CA THR A 547 -1.28 8.40 -51.29
C THR A 547 -2.04 7.74 -50.14
N VAL A 548 -2.16 8.44 -49.00
CA VAL A 548 -3.01 8.00 -47.90
C VAL A 548 -4.46 8.11 -48.38
N LYS A 549 -5.03 6.99 -48.83
CA LYS A 549 -6.46 6.86 -49.13
C LYS A 549 -7.25 6.86 -47.82
N GLY A 550 -7.66 8.04 -47.35
CA GLY A 550 -8.55 8.18 -46.20
C GLY A 550 -8.84 9.64 -45.87
N ARG A 551 -10.02 9.94 -45.31
CA ARG A 551 -10.31 11.27 -44.77
C ARG A 551 -9.36 11.54 -43.59
N PRO A 552 -8.79 12.76 -43.45
CA PRO A 552 -8.01 13.13 -42.28
C PRO A 552 -8.81 12.89 -40.99
N THR A 553 -8.16 12.38 -39.95
CA THR A 553 -8.83 12.16 -38.66
C THR A 553 -9.03 13.50 -37.94
N THR A 554 -10.29 13.83 -37.65
CA THR A 554 -10.66 15.04 -36.89
C THR A 554 -10.35 14.87 -35.41
N ALA A 555 -10.28 15.98 -34.67
CA ALA A 555 -10.15 15.95 -33.21
C ALA A 555 -11.28 15.14 -32.59
N GLY A 556 -12.55 15.41 -32.94
CA GLY A 556 -13.72 14.68 -32.42
C GLY A 556 -13.62 13.16 -32.64
N SER A 557 -13.18 12.73 -33.82
CA SER A 557 -12.94 11.30 -34.11
C SER A 557 -11.82 10.69 -33.25
N LYS A 558 -10.70 11.41 -33.02
CA LYS A 558 -9.61 10.96 -32.14
C LYS A 558 -10.10 10.84 -30.69
N ILE A 559 -10.85 11.83 -30.21
CA ILE A 559 -11.39 11.89 -28.85
C ILE A 559 -12.34 10.74 -28.59
N LYS A 560 -13.26 10.47 -29.52
CA LYS A 560 -14.15 9.31 -29.46
C LYS A 560 -13.39 7.99 -29.41
N SER A 561 -12.37 7.82 -30.27
CA SER A 561 -11.56 6.60 -30.29
C SER A 561 -10.79 6.39 -28.98
N GLN A 562 -10.19 7.47 -28.45
CA GLN A 562 -9.46 7.45 -27.18
C GLN A 562 -10.37 7.14 -26.00
N ALA A 563 -11.54 7.78 -25.92
CA ALA A 563 -12.53 7.52 -24.88
C ALA A 563 -12.97 6.05 -24.88
N ASN A 564 -13.27 5.47 -26.05
CA ASN A 564 -13.65 4.06 -26.16
C ASN A 564 -12.53 3.10 -25.73
N LYS A 565 -11.27 3.38 -26.11
CA LYS A 565 -10.12 2.57 -25.64
C LYS A 565 -9.96 2.63 -24.12
N LEU A 566 -10.19 3.80 -23.52
CA LEU A 566 -10.19 3.95 -22.07
C LEU A 566 -11.31 3.12 -21.43
N VAL A 567 -12.54 3.18 -21.97
CA VAL A 567 -13.66 2.35 -21.51
C VAL A 567 -13.29 0.86 -21.56
N GLU A 568 -12.78 0.39 -22.69
CA GLU A 568 -12.38 -1.01 -22.87
C GLU A 568 -11.31 -1.46 -21.87
N ALA A 569 -10.37 -0.58 -21.50
CA ALA A 569 -9.37 -0.86 -20.48
C ALA A 569 -9.99 -0.94 -19.08
N LEU A 570 -10.90 -0.02 -18.74
CA LEU A 570 -11.58 0.00 -17.43
C LEU A 570 -12.50 -1.21 -17.24
N MET A 571 -13.19 -1.65 -18.29
CA MET A 571 -14.11 -2.80 -18.26
C MET A 571 -13.40 -4.14 -18.01
N LYS A 572 -12.07 -4.22 -18.19
CA LYS A 572 -11.26 -5.42 -17.90
C LYS A 572 -10.87 -5.55 -16.43
N CYS A 573 -11.11 -4.51 -15.63
CA CYS A 573 -10.70 -4.44 -14.24
C CYS A 573 -11.91 -4.33 -13.31
N THR A 574 -11.74 -4.66 -12.03
CA THR A 574 -12.73 -4.34 -11.00
C THR A 574 -12.65 -2.85 -10.65
N PRO A 575 -13.73 -2.06 -10.82
CA PRO A 575 -13.68 -0.63 -10.60
C PRO A 575 -13.94 -0.23 -9.14
N HIS A 576 -13.17 0.74 -8.67
CA HIS A 576 -13.32 1.47 -7.42
C HIS A 576 -13.52 2.96 -7.71
N TYR A 577 -14.21 3.69 -6.85
CA TYR A 577 -14.59 5.07 -7.14
C TYR A 577 -14.24 6.03 -6.01
N ILE A 578 -13.64 7.16 -6.39
CA ILE A 578 -13.40 8.30 -5.50
C ILE A 578 -14.12 9.52 -6.06
N ARG A 579 -14.95 10.15 -5.22
CA ARG A 579 -15.70 11.37 -5.54
C ARG A 579 -15.12 12.53 -4.73
N CYS A 580 -14.32 13.35 -5.39
CA CYS A 580 -13.68 14.52 -4.82
C CYS A 580 -14.61 15.74 -4.85
N ILE A 581 -14.67 16.48 -3.74
CA ILE A 581 -15.50 17.68 -3.56
C ILE A 581 -14.60 18.86 -3.19
N LYS A 582 -14.84 20.01 -3.83
CA LYS A 582 -14.21 21.29 -3.49
C LYS A 582 -15.14 22.04 -2.52
N PRO A 583 -14.72 22.36 -1.28
CA PRO A 583 -15.63 22.94 -0.28
C PRO A 583 -15.90 24.45 -0.48
N ASN A 584 -15.00 25.19 -1.14
CA ASN A 584 -15.10 26.63 -1.37
C ASN A 584 -14.23 27.08 -2.55
N GLU A 585 -14.48 28.28 -3.11
CA GLU A 585 -13.63 28.92 -4.13
C GLU A 585 -12.52 29.80 -3.55
N THR A 586 -12.66 30.21 -2.29
CA THR A 586 -11.67 31.05 -1.61
C THR A 586 -10.32 30.34 -1.41
N LYS A 587 -10.28 29.02 -1.60
CA LYS A 587 -9.12 28.13 -1.39
C LYS A 587 -8.61 28.17 0.05
N LYS A 588 -9.52 28.43 1.01
CA LYS A 588 -9.21 28.50 2.44
C LYS A 588 -9.62 27.23 3.16
N ALA A 589 -8.83 26.83 4.15
CA ALA A 589 -9.19 25.76 5.07
C ALA A 589 -10.34 26.19 5.98
N HIS A 590 -11.21 25.25 6.36
CA HIS A 590 -12.41 25.46 7.18
C HIS A 590 -13.43 26.47 6.63
N ASP A 591 -13.39 26.74 5.32
CA ASP A 591 -14.40 27.53 4.63
C ASP A 591 -15.34 26.59 3.84
N TRP A 592 -16.63 26.93 3.77
CA TRP A 592 -17.67 26.05 3.24
C TRP A 592 -18.77 26.83 2.51
N GLU A 593 -18.89 26.59 1.21
CA GLU A 593 -19.95 27.15 0.35
C GLU A 593 -21.05 26.11 0.12
N GLU A 594 -22.14 26.22 0.86
CA GLU A 594 -23.19 25.19 0.90
C GLU A 594 -23.86 24.95 -0.45
N ASP A 595 -24.29 26.00 -1.15
CA ASP A 595 -24.94 25.89 -2.46
C ASP A 595 -24.04 25.20 -3.49
N ARG A 596 -22.74 25.46 -3.41
CA ARG A 596 -21.76 24.87 -4.32
C ARG A 596 -21.50 23.40 -4.02
N VAL A 597 -21.36 23.05 -2.75
CA VAL A 597 -21.22 21.64 -2.37
C VAL A 597 -22.49 20.88 -2.70
N LYS A 598 -23.67 21.48 -2.52
CA LYS A 598 -24.95 20.90 -2.92
C LYS A 598 -25.00 20.62 -4.43
N HIS A 599 -24.62 21.59 -5.26
CA HIS A 599 -24.50 21.37 -6.70
C HIS A 599 -23.54 20.21 -7.04
N GLN A 600 -22.41 20.10 -6.32
CA GLN A 600 -21.48 18.96 -6.47
C GLN A 600 -22.09 17.61 -6.06
N VAL A 601 -22.84 17.57 -4.95
CA VAL A 601 -23.55 16.37 -4.48
C VAL A 601 -24.57 15.90 -5.52
N GLU A 602 -25.28 16.83 -6.16
CA GLU A 602 -26.24 16.57 -7.23
C GLU A 602 -25.57 16.00 -8.47
N TYR A 603 -24.59 16.70 -9.06
CA TYR A 603 -24.00 16.21 -10.31
C TYR A 603 -23.14 14.96 -10.12
N LEU A 604 -22.47 14.78 -8.98
CA LEU A 604 -21.74 13.54 -8.70
C LEU A 604 -22.68 12.35 -8.47
N GLY A 605 -24.00 12.59 -8.39
CA GLY A 605 -25.03 11.57 -8.18
C GLY A 605 -24.89 10.87 -6.84
N LEU A 606 -24.43 11.58 -5.80
CA LEU A 606 -24.15 10.94 -4.51
C LEU A 606 -25.43 10.45 -3.82
N LYS A 607 -26.53 11.18 -3.99
CA LYS A 607 -27.85 10.80 -3.47
C LYS A 607 -28.35 9.50 -4.10
N GLU A 608 -28.25 9.38 -5.42
CA GLU A 608 -28.62 8.18 -6.18
C GLU A 608 -27.74 7.00 -5.75
N ASN A 609 -26.44 7.23 -5.58
CA ASN A 609 -25.49 6.23 -5.10
C ASN A 609 -25.88 5.69 -3.71
N VAL A 610 -26.19 6.58 -2.76
CA VAL A 610 -26.69 6.19 -1.42
C VAL A 610 -28.01 5.42 -1.53
N ARG A 611 -28.96 5.90 -2.34
CA ARG A 611 -30.28 5.27 -2.52
C ARG A 611 -30.16 3.84 -3.03
N VAL A 612 -29.24 3.62 -3.96
CA VAL A 612 -29.02 2.31 -4.59
C VAL A 612 -28.36 1.35 -3.62
N ARG A 613 -27.27 1.79 -2.99
CA ARG A 613 -26.54 0.95 -2.03
C ARG A 613 -27.39 0.55 -0.84
N ARG A 614 -28.31 1.41 -0.39
CA ARG A 614 -29.23 1.09 0.72
C ARG A 614 -30.39 0.18 0.32
N ALA A 615 -30.86 0.27 -0.91
CA ALA A 615 -31.97 -0.56 -1.40
C ALA A 615 -31.53 -1.95 -1.88
N GLY A 616 -30.24 -2.13 -2.19
CA GLY A 616 -29.63 -3.39 -2.56
C GLY A 616 -29.17 -4.25 -1.37
N PHE A 617 -28.31 -5.22 -1.65
CA PHE A 617 -27.67 -6.09 -0.67
C PHE A 617 -26.21 -5.70 -0.49
N ALA A 618 -25.79 -5.39 0.73
CA ALA A 618 -24.42 -4.98 1.05
C ALA A 618 -23.34 -6.02 0.69
N TYR A 619 -23.67 -7.30 0.69
CA TYR A 619 -22.71 -8.36 0.40
C TYR A 619 -23.30 -9.49 -0.43
N ARG A 620 -22.51 -10.04 -1.35
CA ARG A 620 -22.86 -11.18 -2.19
C ARG A 620 -21.67 -12.09 -2.43
N ARG A 621 -21.89 -13.40 -2.38
CA ARG A 621 -20.83 -14.41 -2.58
C ARG A 621 -21.41 -15.68 -3.16
N VAL A 622 -20.67 -16.31 -4.07
CA VAL A 622 -21.02 -17.66 -4.57
C VAL A 622 -21.06 -18.64 -3.41
N PHE A 623 -22.02 -19.55 -3.46
CA PHE A 623 -22.33 -20.44 -2.34
C PHE A 623 -21.15 -21.29 -1.87
N ASP A 624 -20.36 -21.84 -2.79
CA ASP A 624 -19.16 -22.63 -2.52
C ASP A 624 -18.10 -21.81 -1.75
N LYS A 625 -17.80 -20.60 -2.25
CA LYS A 625 -16.83 -19.69 -1.63
C LYS A 625 -17.32 -19.23 -0.25
N PHE A 626 -18.61 -18.98 -0.09
CA PHE A 626 -19.20 -18.59 1.20
C PHE A 626 -19.12 -19.73 2.21
N LEU A 627 -19.58 -20.92 1.82
CA LEU A 627 -19.59 -22.10 2.69
C LEU A 627 -18.17 -22.45 3.12
N HIS A 628 -17.21 -22.48 2.18
CA HIS A 628 -15.81 -22.75 2.49
C HIS A 628 -15.23 -21.73 3.49
N ARG A 629 -15.52 -20.44 3.31
CA ARG A 629 -15.00 -19.37 4.18
C ARG A 629 -15.52 -19.48 5.61
N TYR A 630 -16.82 -19.73 5.77
CA TYR A 630 -17.50 -19.69 7.06
C TYR A 630 -17.76 -21.07 7.68
N ALA A 631 -17.36 -22.16 7.02
CA ALA A 631 -17.51 -23.52 7.51
C ALA A 631 -16.90 -23.74 8.91
N VAL A 632 -15.85 -22.98 9.26
CA VAL A 632 -15.18 -23.07 10.58
C VAL A 632 -16.09 -22.70 11.76
N LEU A 633 -17.16 -21.93 11.53
CA LEU A 633 -18.04 -21.43 12.58
C LEU A 633 -18.72 -22.57 13.35
N THR A 634 -19.15 -23.63 12.67
CA THR A 634 -19.87 -24.76 13.27
C THR A 634 -19.09 -26.07 13.14
N LYS A 635 -19.38 -27.04 14.01
CA LYS A 635 -18.72 -28.35 13.96
C LYS A 635 -19.29 -29.24 12.85
N GLU A 636 -20.51 -28.96 12.43
CA GLU A 636 -21.25 -29.69 11.41
C GLU A 636 -20.74 -29.32 10.01
N THR A 637 -20.36 -28.05 9.80
CA THR A 637 -19.81 -27.56 8.54
C THR A 637 -18.30 -27.75 8.42
N PHE A 638 -17.56 -27.78 9.54
CA PHE A 638 -16.11 -28.00 9.56
C PHE A 638 -15.74 -29.48 9.75
N PRO A 639 -14.74 -30.04 9.04
CA PRO A 639 -13.86 -29.41 8.06
C PRO A 639 -14.45 -29.35 6.65
N GLN A 640 -15.53 -30.10 6.39
CA GLN A 640 -16.19 -30.14 5.09
C GLN A 640 -17.67 -30.49 5.26
N TRP A 641 -18.54 -29.69 4.65
CA TRP A 641 -19.97 -29.96 4.57
C TRP A 641 -20.26 -31.03 3.52
N ARG A 642 -21.19 -31.94 3.82
CA ARG A 642 -21.56 -33.09 2.94
C ARG A 642 -23.00 -33.05 2.44
N GLY A 643 -23.80 -32.08 2.88
CA GLY A 643 -25.19 -31.90 2.46
C GLY A 643 -25.33 -30.95 1.27
N ASN A 644 -26.55 -30.50 1.01
CA ASN A 644 -26.79 -29.46 0.00
C ASN A 644 -26.11 -28.15 0.44
N ILE A 645 -25.44 -27.45 -0.49
CA ILE A 645 -24.69 -26.24 -0.20
C ILE A 645 -25.60 -25.16 0.41
N LYS A 646 -26.85 -24.99 -0.09
CA LYS A 646 -27.80 -24.00 0.45
C LYS A 646 -28.17 -24.30 1.91
N GLU A 647 -28.34 -25.56 2.27
CA GLU A 647 -28.62 -25.98 3.64
C GLU A 647 -27.44 -25.70 4.57
N GLY A 648 -26.21 -25.94 4.10
CA GLY A 648 -25.00 -25.60 4.84
C GLY A 648 -24.86 -24.11 5.11
N ILE A 649 -25.24 -23.28 4.14
CA ILE A 649 -25.27 -21.82 4.30
C ILE A 649 -26.35 -21.40 5.30
N LEU A 650 -27.57 -21.94 5.18
CA LEU A 650 -28.65 -21.67 6.14
C LEU A 650 -28.25 -22.09 7.56
N HIS A 651 -27.58 -23.22 7.73
CA HIS A 651 -27.07 -23.68 9.02
C HIS A 651 -26.07 -22.66 9.61
N ILE A 652 -25.15 -22.16 8.81
CA ILE A 652 -24.20 -21.12 9.24
C ILE A 652 -24.94 -19.83 9.64
N LEU A 653 -25.83 -19.32 8.80
CA LEU A 653 -26.56 -18.08 9.07
C LEU A 653 -27.41 -18.17 10.35
N ASN A 654 -28.10 -19.32 10.53
CA ASN A 654 -28.87 -19.59 11.74
C ASN A 654 -27.98 -19.72 12.99
N SER A 655 -26.78 -20.32 12.86
CA SER A 655 -25.86 -20.48 14.00
C SER A 655 -25.35 -19.15 14.57
N VAL A 656 -25.35 -18.11 13.73
CA VAL A 656 -24.95 -16.74 14.08
C VAL A 656 -26.15 -15.90 14.54
N GLY A 657 -27.38 -16.44 14.42
CA GLY A 657 -28.61 -15.73 14.79
C GLY A 657 -28.99 -14.65 13.80
N MET A 658 -28.70 -14.84 12.51
CA MET A 658 -29.06 -13.86 11.48
C MET A 658 -30.54 -13.98 11.10
N ASP A 659 -31.27 -12.87 11.19
CA ASP A 659 -32.69 -12.82 10.84
C ASP A 659 -32.93 -13.02 9.33
N LYS A 660 -34.08 -13.60 8.98
CA LYS A 660 -34.41 -13.96 7.59
C LYS A 660 -34.60 -12.77 6.66
N ASP A 661 -34.87 -11.58 7.19
CA ASP A 661 -34.98 -10.33 6.42
C ASP A 661 -33.60 -9.72 6.10
N GLN A 662 -32.55 -10.19 6.77
CA GLN A 662 -31.17 -9.72 6.61
C GLN A 662 -30.41 -10.43 5.49
N TYR A 663 -30.96 -11.51 4.92
CA TYR A 663 -30.33 -12.23 3.82
C TYR A 663 -31.35 -12.80 2.82
N GLN A 664 -30.92 -13.03 1.60
CA GLN A 664 -31.65 -13.79 0.60
C GLN A 664 -30.70 -14.79 -0.10
N LEU A 665 -31.23 -15.96 -0.46
CA LEU A 665 -30.49 -16.97 -1.22
C LEU A 665 -30.96 -16.94 -2.67
N GLY A 666 -30.04 -16.63 -3.58
CA GLY A 666 -30.29 -16.67 -5.01
C GLY A 666 -30.25 -18.09 -5.58
N LYS A 667 -29.97 -18.17 -6.89
CA LYS A 667 -29.75 -19.44 -7.60
C LYS A 667 -28.36 -19.99 -7.32
N THR A 668 -27.33 -19.14 -7.29
CA THR A 668 -25.92 -19.53 -7.12
C THR A 668 -25.18 -18.76 -6.02
N LYS A 669 -25.76 -17.64 -5.54
CA LYS A 669 -25.12 -16.75 -4.57
C LYS A 669 -25.98 -16.48 -3.34
N VAL A 670 -25.33 -16.22 -2.20
CA VAL A 670 -25.96 -15.66 -1.00
C VAL A 670 -25.83 -14.15 -1.01
N PHE A 671 -26.89 -13.46 -0.62
CA PHE A 671 -27.00 -12.01 -0.53
C PHE A 671 -27.30 -11.61 0.90
N ILE A 672 -26.52 -10.71 1.49
CA ILE A 672 -26.69 -10.17 2.84
C ILE A 672 -27.00 -8.68 2.72
N LYS A 673 -28.09 -8.25 3.34
CA LYS A 673 -28.70 -6.94 3.19
C LYS A 673 -27.90 -5.86 3.91
N ALA A 674 -27.64 -6.07 5.20
CA ALA A 674 -26.97 -5.11 6.06
C ALA A 674 -25.48 -5.45 6.24
N PRO A 675 -24.56 -4.47 6.17
CA PRO A 675 -23.14 -4.68 6.45
C PRO A 675 -22.89 -5.28 7.84
N GLU A 676 -23.69 -4.89 8.84
CA GLU A 676 -23.60 -5.35 10.23
C GLU A 676 -23.73 -6.87 10.33
N SER A 677 -24.61 -7.46 9.52
CA SER A 677 -24.83 -8.91 9.45
C SER A 677 -23.61 -9.65 8.88
N LEU A 678 -22.89 -9.05 7.93
CA LEU A 678 -21.62 -9.59 7.44
C LEU A 678 -20.52 -9.48 8.50
N PHE A 679 -20.43 -8.35 9.20
CA PHE A 679 -19.41 -8.13 10.22
C PHE A 679 -19.54 -9.12 11.37
N LEU A 680 -20.76 -9.42 11.78
CA LEU A 680 -21.03 -10.45 12.78
C LEU A 680 -20.47 -11.83 12.34
N LEU A 681 -20.60 -12.20 11.06
CA LEU A 681 -20.03 -13.44 10.52
C LEU A 681 -18.50 -13.46 10.58
N GLU A 682 -17.84 -12.36 10.22
CA GLU A 682 -16.36 -12.26 10.25
C GLU A 682 -15.83 -12.26 11.68
N GLU A 683 -16.45 -11.52 12.60
CA GLU A 683 -16.03 -11.48 14.01
C GLU A 683 -16.17 -12.86 14.67
N MET A 684 -17.28 -13.57 14.44
CA MET A 684 -17.44 -14.94 14.96
C MET A 684 -16.39 -15.89 14.40
N ARG A 685 -16.00 -15.70 13.13
CA ARG A 685 -14.98 -16.52 12.46
C ARG A 685 -13.60 -16.29 13.06
N GLU A 686 -13.25 -15.04 13.32
CA GLU A 686 -11.97 -14.67 13.94
C GLU A 686 -11.84 -15.23 15.37
N ARG A 687 -12.88 -15.07 16.20
CA ARG A 687 -12.94 -15.68 17.54
C ARG A 687 -12.75 -17.20 17.49
N ARG A 688 -13.24 -17.85 16.44
CA ARG A 688 -13.09 -19.30 16.24
C ARG A 688 -11.64 -19.68 15.91
N TYR A 689 -10.95 -18.88 15.11
CA TYR A 689 -9.52 -19.06 14.85
C TYR A 689 -8.67 -18.93 16.11
N ASP A 690 -8.93 -17.95 16.96
CA ASP A 690 -8.27 -17.83 18.27
C ASP A 690 -8.46 -19.07 19.13
N GLN A 691 -9.66 -19.63 19.14
CA GLN A 691 -9.94 -20.85 19.89
C GLN A 691 -9.16 -22.05 19.33
N HIS A 692 -9.12 -22.21 18.00
CA HIS A 692 -8.34 -23.27 17.36
C HIS A 692 -6.83 -23.11 17.62
N ALA A 693 -6.30 -21.89 17.54
CA ALA A 693 -4.91 -21.59 17.87
C ALA A 693 -4.57 -22.00 19.32
N ARG A 694 -5.45 -21.68 20.29
CA ARG A 694 -5.28 -22.12 21.70
C ARG A 694 -5.27 -23.63 21.86
N VAL A 695 -6.10 -24.37 21.10
CA VAL A 695 -6.10 -25.84 21.12
C VAL A 695 -4.76 -26.39 20.63
N ILE A 696 -4.25 -25.86 19.51
CA ILE A 696 -2.95 -26.25 18.95
C ILE A 696 -1.83 -25.93 19.94
N GLN A 697 -1.81 -24.71 20.49
CA GLN A 697 -0.83 -24.30 21.50
C GLN A 697 -0.88 -25.19 22.75
N LYS A 698 -2.06 -25.55 23.24
CA LYS A 698 -2.22 -26.46 24.38
C LYS A 698 -1.67 -27.86 24.08
N ALA A 699 -1.97 -28.40 22.90
CA ALA A 699 -1.45 -29.70 22.47
C ALA A 699 0.08 -29.67 22.33
N PHE A 700 0.63 -28.62 21.72
CA PHE A 700 2.06 -28.37 21.58
C PHE A 700 2.75 -28.30 22.96
N LYS A 701 2.28 -27.42 23.86
CA LYS A 701 2.82 -27.28 25.22
C LYS A 701 2.74 -28.60 26.00
N LYS A 702 1.62 -29.34 25.88
CA LYS A 702 1.46 -30.66 26.52
C LYS A 702 2.47 -31.68 25.99
N TYR A 703 2.71 -31.72 24.67
CA TYR A 703 3.68 -32.62 24.06
C TYR A 703 5.09 -32.35 24.61
N PHE A 704 5.54 -31.10 24.56
CA PHE A 704 6.88 -30.73 25.06
C PHE A 704 7.03 -30.93 26.57
N ALA A 705 6.01 -30.58 27.36
CA ALA A 705 6.00 -30.84 28.80
C ALA A 705 6.09 -32.34 29.11
N ARG A 706 5.37 -33.19 28.35
CA ARG A 706 5.45 -34.65 28.48
C ARG A 706 6.84 -35.17 28.12
N GLN A 707 7.44 -34.69 27.05
CA GLN A 707 8.81 -35.07 26.65
C GLN A 707 9.82 -34.70 27.74
N GLN A 708 9.72 -33.49 28.28
CA GLN A 708 10.59 -33.04 29.37
C GLN A 708 10.41 -33.88 30.64
N TYR A 709 9.17 -34.20 31.01
CA TYR A 709 8.85 -35.08 32.14
C TYR A 709 9.45 -36.48 31.97
N LEU A 710 9.29 -37.10 30.79
CA LEU A 710 9.87 -38.41 30.50
C LEU A 710 11.41 -38.38 30.58
N LYS A 711 12.05 -37.34 30.05
CA LYS A 711 13.50 -37.14 30.16
C LYS A 711 13.97 -36.98 31.61
N GLN A 712 13.22 -36.28 32.45
CA GLN A 712 13.53 -36.15 33.89
C GLN A 712 13.38 -37.50 34.61
N LYS A 713 12.30 -38.25 34.33
CA LYS A 713 12.08 -39.58 34.90
C LYS A 713 13.20 -40.56 34.53
N GLN A 714 13.67 -40.53 33.28
CA GLN A 714 14.80 -41.34 32.83
C GLN A 714 16.08 -40.97 33.60
N LYS A 715 16.43 -39.68 33.65
CA LYS A 715 17.61 -39.20 34.41
C LYS A 715 17.57 -39.61 35.88
N ALA A 716 16.39 -39.57 36.50
CA ALA A 716 16.22 -39.97 37.89
C ALA A 716 16.42 -41.48 38.11
N ALA A 717 15.99 -42.31 37.15
CA ALA A 717 16.27 -43.74 37.17
C ALA A 717 17.77 -44.01 36.97
N ASP A 718 18.43 -43.27 36.08
CA ASP A 718 19.86 -43.43 35.75
C ASP A 718 20.77 -43.21 36.98
N ILE A 719 20.41 -42.31 37.90
CA ILE A 719 21.19 -42.03 39.14
C ILE A 719 21.38 -43.28 40.01
N LEU A 720 20.43 -44.22 39.98
CA LEU A 720 20.45 -45.44 40.79
C LEU A 720 20.75 -46.70 39.96
N GLN A 721 20.81 -46.58 38.63
CA GLN A 721 20.99 -47.69 37.71
C GLN A 721 22.33 -48.41 37.93
N GLY A 722 22.29 -49.74 37.96
CA GLY A 722 23.46 -50.61 38.15
C GLY A 722 24.00 -50.64 39.57
N ARG A 723 23.53 -49.76 40.47
CA ARG A 723 24.11 -49.58 41.82
C ARG A 723 23.16 -49.97 42.96
N LYS A 724 21.85 -49.78 42.81
CA LYS A 724 20.83 -50.14 43.84
C LYS A 724 19.67 -50.95 43.25
N GLU A 725 19.24 -52.00 43.96
CA GLU A 725 18.05 -52.79 43.62
C GLU A 725 16.79 -51.93 43.66
N ARG A 726 15.81 -52.25 42.80
CA ARG A 726 14.62 -51.41 42.61
C ARG A 726 13.40 -52.06 43.26
N ARG A 727 12.61 -51.30 44.02
CA ARG A 727 11.29 -51.78 44.46
C ARG A 727 10.35 -51.82 43.26
N HIS A 728 9.53 -52.86 43.15
CA HIS A 728 8.53 -53.00 42.08
C HIS A 728 7.67 -51.74 41.91
N HIS A 729 7.21 -51.15 43.01
CA HIS A 729 6.36 -49.96 43.00
C HIS A 729 7.11 -48.63 42.77
N SER A 730 8.45 -48.63 42.75
CA SER A 730 9.27 -47.41 42.64
C SER A 730 9.68 -47.03 41.21
N LEU A 731 9.73 -47.99 40.28
CA LEU A 731 10.23 -47.77 38.91
C LEU A 731 9.29 -46.93 38.06
N ASN A 732 8.00 -47.22 38.14
CA ASN A 732 7.00 -46.59 37.28
C ASN A 732 6.17 -45.49 37.96
N ARG A 733 6.49 -45.15 39.22
CA ARG A 733 5.81 -44.11 39.98
C ARG A 733 5.89 -42.74 39.28
N ASN A 734 4.84 -41.95 39.40
CA ASN A 734 4.83 -40.56 38.89
C ASN A 734 5.47 -39.62 39.90
N PHE A 735 6.29 -38.69 39.39
CA PHE A 735 6.90 -37.63 40.19
C PHE A 735 5.88 -36.51 40.40
N VAL A 736 5.60 -36.20 41.67
CA VAL A 736 4.60 -35.19 42.06
C VAL A 736 5.28 -33.94 42.63
N GLY A 737 6.51 -34.06 43.13
CA GLY A 737 7.22 -33.02 43.86
C GLY A 737 6.68 -32.86 45.28
N ASP A 738 5.44 -32.42 45.42
CA ASP A 738 4.80 -32.17 46.72
C ASP A 738 3.85 -33.30 47.12
N TYR A 739 4.30 -34.15 48.06
CA TYR A 739 3.52 -35.26 48.61
C TYR A 739 2.84 -34.95 49.94
N ILE A 740 3.03 -33.74 50.47
CA ILE A 740 2.40 -33.29 51.72
C ILE A 740 1.16 -32.44 51.39
N GLY A 741 1.10 -31.82 50.22
CA GLY A 741 0.01 -30.93 49.82
C GLY A 741 0.15 -29.57 50.50
N LEU A 742 1.30 -28.92 50.33
CA LEU A 742 1.65 -27.64 50.97
C LEU A 742 0.67 -26.50 50.65
N ASP A 743 -0.10 -26.59 49.57
CA ASP A 743 -1.18 -25.64 49.26
C ASP A 743 -2.31 -25.69 50.30
N HIS A 744 -2.46 -26.81 51.02
CA HIS A 744 -3.40 -26.97 52.13
C HIS A 744 -2.76 -26.76 53.51
N HIS A 745 -1.47 -26.44 53.57
CA HIS A 745 -0.68 -26.26 54.81
C HIS A 745 0.08 -24.92 54.81
N PRO A 746 -0.63 -23.78 54.92
CA PRO A 746 0.00 -22.45 54.89
C PRO A 746 1.02 -22.24 56.00
N GLU A 747 0.85 -22.90 57.16
CA GLU A 747 1.79 -22.90 58.28
C GLU A 747 3.19 -23.42 57.90
N LEU A 748 3.29 -24.50 57.12
CA LEU A 748 4.57 -25.04 56.62
C LEU A 748 5.22 -24.06 55.64
N ARG A 749 4.42 -23.40 54.81
CA ARG A 749 4.89 -22.45 53.80
C ARG A 749 5.48 -21.18 54.41
N VAL A 750 4.97 -20.75 55.56
CA VAL A 750 5.56 -19.65 56.34
C VAL A 750 6.95 -20.02 56.87
N LEU A 751 7.15 -21.26 57.32
CA LEU A 751 8.43 -21.72 57.86
C LEU A 751 9.53 -21.82 56.79
N VAL A 752 9.17 -22.25 55.57
CA VAL A 752 10.12 -22.39 54.46
C VAL A 752 10.34 -21.06 53.73
N GLY A 753 9.33 -20.18 53.68
CA GLY A 753 9.37 -18.87 53.05
C GLY A 753 8.27 -18.72 52.00
N LYS A 754 7.38 -17.71 52.16
CA LYS A 754 6.15 -17.56 51.34
C LYS A 754 6.40 -17.52 49.82
N ARG A 755 7.54 -16.98 49.38
CA ARG A 755 7.93 -16.86 47.96
C ARG A 755 8.95 -17.91 47.51
N GLU A 756 9.37 -18.80 48.39
CA GLU A 756 10.37 -19.81 48.04
C GLU A 756 9.70 -20.97 47.28
N ARG A 757 10.27 -21.33 46.14
CA ARG A 757 9.77 -22.45 45.33
C ARG A 757 10.12 -23.75 46.04
N VAL A 758 9.12 -24.59 46.29
CA VAL A 758 9.34 -25.95 46.79
C VAL A 758 9.56 -26.87 45.60
N GLU A 759 10.67 -27.61 45.64
CA GLU A 759 11.08 -28.54 44.58
C GLU A 759 10.66 -29.98 44.92
N PHE A 760 10.63 -30.32 46.21
CA PHE A 760 10.17 -31.62 46.71
C PHE A 760 9.70 -31.51 48.17
N ALA A 761 8.64 -32.22 48.54
CA ALA A 761 8.16 -32.32 49.92
C ALA A 761 7.61 -33.72 50.23
N GLU A 762 8.06 -34.34 51.32
CA GLU A 762 7.62 -35.67 51.78
C GLU A 762 7.66 -35.75 53.33
N THR A 763 6.70 -36.45 53.94
CA THR A 763 6.84 -36.88 55.34
C THR A 763 7.72 -38.13 55.44
N VAL A 764 8.94 -37.97 55.96
CA VAL A 764 9.95 -39.04 56.12
C VAL A 764 10.03 -39.54 57.56
N LEU A 765 10.60 -40.74 57.75
CA LEU A 765 10.99 -41.23 59.09
C LEU A 765 12.45 -40.88 59.34
N LYS A 766 12.71 -40.03 60.33
CA LYS A 766 14.06 -39.66 60.76
C LYS A 766 14.43 -40.47 62.00
N TYR A 767 15.58 -41.12 61.98
CA TYR A 767 16.06 -41.94 63.09
C TYR A 767 16.92 -41.11 64.05
N ASP A 768 16.71 -41.29 65.36
CA ASP A 768 17.54 -40.67 66.39
C ASP A 768 18.77 -41.52 66.76
N ARG A 769 19.55 -41.07 67.75
CA ARG A 769 20.76 -41.76 68.23
C ARG A 769 20.51 -43.16 68.80
N ARG A 770 19.26 -43.47 69.15
CA ARG A 770 18.80 -44.77 69.67
C ARG A 770 18.10 -45.58 68.58
N PHE A 771 18.18 -45.15 67.32
CA PHE A 771 17.46 -45.72 66.17
C PHE A 771 15.94 -45.71 66.33
N LYS A 772 15.39 -44.79 67.14
CA LYS A 772 13.94 -44.61 67.22
C LYS A 772 13.47 -43.75 66.05
N PRO A 773 12.49 -44.21 65.25
CA PRO A 773 11.96 -43.43 64.14
C PRO A 773 11.06 -42.30 64.64
N VAL A 774 11.20 -41.13 64.02
CA VAL A 774 10.37 -39.96 64.28
C VAL A 774 9.96 -39.32 62.96
N LYS A 775 8.66 -39.10 62.75
CA LYS A 775 8.13 -38.43 61.56
C LYS A 775 8.66 -36.99 61.46
N ARG A 776 9.13 -36.61 60.27
CA ARG A 776 9.57 -35.27 59.91
C ARG A 776 9.07 -34.93 58.51
N ASP A 777 8.66 -33.69 58.32
CA ASP A 777 8.32 -33.20 56.98
C ASP A 777 9.62 -32.66 56.36
N LEU A 778 10.09 -33.36 55.32
CA LEU A 778 11.28 -33.04 54.55
C LEU A 778 10.88 -32.16 53.39
N ILE A 779 11.41 -30.93 53.33
CA ILE A 779 11.10 -29.98 52.25
C ILE A 779 12.39 -29.50 51.60
N LEU A 780 12.53 -29.71 50.29
CA LEU A 780 13.64 -29.26 49.46
C LEU A 780 13.25 -27.99 48.70
N THR A 781 14.12 -26.99 48.80
CA THR A 781 14.06 -25.73 48.04
C THR A 781 15.33 -25.59 47.19
N PRO A 782 15.39 -24.61 46.26
CA PRO A 782 16.63 -24.31 45.54
C PRO A 782 17.82 -23.93 46.44
N LYS A 783 17.59 -23.49 47.69
CA LYS A 783 18.65 -23.01 48.59
C LYS A 783 19.02 -24.00 49.68
N SER A 784 18.02 -24.67 50.25
CA SER A 784 18.16 -25.44 51.50
C SER A 784 17.19 -26.63 51.57
N LEU A 785 17.52 -27.59 52.42
CA LEU A 785 16.70 -28.73 52.83
C LEU A 785 16.22 -28.52 54.26
N PHE A 786 14.91 -28.60 54.49
CA PHE A 786 14.28 -28.38 55.78
C PHE A 786 13.74 -29.70 56.33
N LEU A 787 13.93 -29.93 57.63
CA LEU A 787 13.27 -30.98 58.41
C LEU A 787 12.37 -30.32 59.44
N ILE A 788 11.06 -30.40 59.23
CA ILE A 788 10.05 -29.81 60.11
C ILE A 788 9.50 -30.92 61.01
N GLY A 789 9.34 -30.59 62.29
CA GLY A 789 8.76 -31.49 63.29
C GLY A 789 7.63 -30.81 64.05
N ARG A 790 6.89 -31.61 64.81
CA ARG A 790 5.74 -31.17 65.60
C ARG A 790 6.12 -31.12 67.08
N GLU A 791 5.85 -30.01 67.77
CA GLU A 791 6.09 -29.84 69.20
C GLU A 791 4.84 -29.36 69.93
N LYS A 792 4.61 -29.84 71.16
CA LYS A 792 3.57 -29.28 72.03
C LYS A 792 4.09 -28.01 72.69
N ILE A 793 3.36 -26.90 72.53
CA ILE A 793 3.69 -25.63 73.17
C ILE A 793 3.56 -25.77 74.69
N LYS A 794 4.65 -25.50 75.43
CA LYS A 794 4.73 -25.72 76.89
C LYS A 794 4.35 -24.49 77.74
N LYS A 795 4.29 -23.28 77.15
CA LYS A 795 4.04 -22.00 77.85
C LYS A 795 3.19 -21.05 76.96
N GLY A 796 2.37 -20.17 77.58
CA GLY A 796 1.52 -19.17 76.89
C GLY A 796 0.06 -19.61 76.65
N ASN A 797 -0.75 -18.74 76.04
CA ASN A 797 -2.18 -18.96 75.77
C ASN A 797 -2.47 -20.18 74.87
N ASP A 798 -1.48 -20.66 74.12
CA ASP A 798 -1.58 -21.85 73.26
C ASP A 798 -0.98 -23.11 73.91
N LYS A 799 -0.81 -23.13 75.23
CA LYS A 799 -0.28 -24.30 75.97
C LYS A 799 -1.09 -25.55 75.66
N GLY A 800 -0.41 -26.61 75.23
CA GLY A 800 -1.02 -27.88 74.84
C GLY A 800 -1.27 -28.06 73.33
N LYS A 801 -1.29 -26.98 72.54
CA LYS A 801 -1.42 -27.07 71.07
C LYS A 801 -0.13 -27.59 70.44
N ILE A 802 -0.28 -28.40 69.38
CA ILE A 802 0.83 -28.91 68.57
C ILE A 802 1.16 -27.86 67.51
N LYS A 803 2.40 -27.37 67.51
CA LYS A 803 2.91 -26.41 66.53
C LYS A 803 4.03 -27.04 65.70
N GLU A 804 4.06 -26.70 64.42
CA GLU A 804 5.11 -27.10 63.50
C GLU A 804 6.31 -26.16 63.64
N VAL A 805 7.51 -26.75 63.73
CA VAL A 805 8.76 -26.05 64.02
C VAL A 805 9.87 -26.65 63.17
N ILE A 806 10.70 -25.79 62.57
CA ILE A 806 11.90 -26.21 61.85
C ILE A 806 12.86 -26.85 62.85
N LYS A 807 13.09 -28.16 62.70
CA LYS A 807 14.04 -28.92 63.53
C LYS A 807 15.45 -28.85 63.00
N ARG A 808 15.57 -28.71 61.68
CA ARG A 808 16.86 -28.56 61.01
C ARG A 808 16.66 -27.88 59.66
N LYS A 809 17.60 -27.01 59.31
CA LYS A 809 17.77 -26.45 57.96
C LYS A 809 19.20 -26.78 57.54
N ILE A 810 19.36 -27.35 56.35
CA ILE A 810 20.65 -27.73 55.77
C ILE A 810 20.79 -26.98 54.45
N ASP A 811 21.72 -26.05 54.35
CA ASP A 811 22.00 -25.40 53.08
C ASP A 811 22.63 -26.39 52.10
N LEU A 812 22.22 -26.36 50.82
CA LEU A 812 22.62 -27.40 49.86
C LEU A 812 24.14 -27.50 49.64
N GLU A 813 24.87 -26.40 49.82
CA GLU A 813 26.33 -26.34 49.72
C GLU A 813 27.03 -27.20 50.78
N ASN A 814 26.39 -27.33 51.95
CA ASN A 814 26.93 -28.07 53.09
C ASN A 814 26.69 -29.58 52.97
N ILE A 815 25.87 -30.05 52.03
CA ILE A 815 25.68 -31.48 51.78
C ILE A 815 26.94 -32.02 51.08
N SER A 816 27.77 -32.75 51.83
CA SER A 816 29.01 -33.32 51.29
C SER A 816 28.73 -34.57 50.46
N GLN A 817 27.83 -35.42 50.94
CA GLN A 817 27.58 -36.74 50.40
C GLN A 817 26.19 -37.23 50.79
N VAL A 818 25.64 -38.13 49.99
CA VAL A 818 24.50 -38.97 50.39
C VAL A 818 24.88 -40.42 50.23
N THR A 819 24.65 -41.24 51.26
CA THR A 819 24.88 -42.69 51.20
C THR A 819 23.55 -43.43 51.23
N THR A 820 23.40 -44.41 50.35
CA THR A 820 22.29 -45.37 50.33
C THR A 820 22.87 -46.79 50.33
N SER A 821 22.08 -47.79 50.74
CA SER A 821 22.45 -49.19 50.52
C SER A 821 22.32 -49.61 49.05
N THR A 822 22.87 -50.79 48.69
CA THR A 822 22.70 -51.40 47.36
C THR A 822 21.41 -52.22 47.21
N ARG A 823 20.65 -52.41 48.28
CA ARG A 823 19.39 -53.18 48.34
C ARG A 823 18.16 -52.34 48.01
N GLN A 824 16.99 -52.96 47.93
CA GLN A 824 15.75 -52.27 47.59
C GLN A 824 15.17 -51.36 48.69
N ASP A 825 15.83 -51.22 49.83
CA ASP A 825 15.39 -50.43 50.99
C ASP A 825 15.31 -48.92 50.71
N ASP A 826 14.59 -48.18 51.55
CA ASP A 826 14.34 -46.74 51.42
C ASP A 826 15.23 -45.86 52.30
N PHE A 827 16.29 -46.43 52.86
CA PHE A 827 17.15 -45.72 53.79
C PHE A 827 18.24 -44.92 53.08
N LEU A 828 18.48 -43.71 53.58
CA LEU A 828 19.59 -42.87 53.15
C LEU A 828 20.18 -42.06 54.32
N VAL A 829 21.47 -41.80 54.22
CA VAL A 829 22.22 -40.93 55.12
C VAL A 829 22.57 -39.66 54.36
N LEU A 830 22.17 -38.50 54.88
CA LEU A 830 22.62 -37.19 54.42
C LEU A 830 23.83 -36.75 55.24
N GLN A 831 25.03 -36.79 54.63
CA GLN A 831 26.24 -36.31 55.28
C GLN A 831 26.43 -34.81 55.05
N VAL A 832 26.73 -34.09 56.13
CA VAL A 832 26.85 -32.62 56.13
C VAL A 832 28.25 -32.19 56.58
N ARG A 833 28.87 -31.26 55.87
CA ARG A 833 30.19 -30.72 56.20
C ARG A 833 30.16 -30.04 57.56
N ASN A 834 31.15 -30.36 58.41
CA ASN A 834 31.35 -29.75 59.72
C ASN A 834 30.14 -29.80 60.68
N GLU A 835 29.17 -30.70 60.43
CA GLU A 835 27.97 -30.86 61.24
C GLU A 835 27.63 -32.36 61.42
N TYR A 836 26.59 -32.66 62.20
CA TYR A 836 26.07 -34.02 62.36
C TYR A 836 25.27 -34.46 61.12
N ASP A 837 25.15 -35.76 60.88
CA ASP A 837 24.51 -36.29 59.68
C ASP A 837 23.01 -36.60 59.95
N THR A 838 22.21 -36.82 58.90
CA THR A 838 20.79 -37.19 59.04
C THR A 838 20.52 -38.55 58.44
N PHE A 839 20.11 -39.52 59.26
CA PHE A 839 19.62 -40.82 58.81
C PHE A 839 18.09 -40.81 58.67
N ILE A 840 17.59 -41.08 57.47
CA ILE A 840 16.15 -41.06 57.15
C ILE A 840 15.73 -42.25 56.29
N GLU A 841 14.45 -42.57 56.34
CA GLU A 841 13.74 -43.44 55.40
C GLU A 841 12.77 -42.60 54.56
N SER A 842 12.92 -42.68 53.22
CA SER A 842 12.13 -41.92 52.24
C SER A 842 11.56 -42.86 51.19
N VAL A 843 10.24 -42.93 51.12
CA VAL A 843 9.51 -43.77 50.16
C VAL A 843 9.68 -43.23 48.74
N PHE A 844 9.87 -41.92 48.61
CA PHE A 844 10.09 -41.23 47.33
C PHE A 844 11.58 -40.96 47.04
N LYS A 845 12.51 -41.74 47.61
CA LYS A 845 13.97 -41.54 47.49
C LYS A 845 14.48 -41.28 46.07
N THR A 846 13.91 -41.93 45.05
CA THR A 846 14.39 -41.79 43.67
C THR A 846 14.17 -40.37 43.15
N GLU A 847 12.99 -39.82 43.41
CA GLU A 847 12.66 -38.45 43.04
C GLU A 847 13.41 -37.45 43.92
N PHE A 848 13.46 -37.70 45.24
CA PHE A 848 14.21 -36.86 46.17
C PHE A 848 15.69 -36.74 45.77
N LEU A 849 16.38 -37.87 45.51
CA LEU A 849 17.79 -37.87 45.11
C LEU A 849 18.01 -37.19 43.76
N PHE A 850 17.10 -37.37 42.80
CA PHE A 850 17.16 -36.67 41.52
C PHE A 850 17.01 -35.15 41.67
N MET A 851 16.00 -34.71 42.42
CA MET A 851 15.78 -33.28 42.67
C MET A 851 16.93 -32.68 43.49
N LEU A 852 17.47 -33.42 44.46
CA LEU A 852 18.64 -33.00 45.23
C LEU A 852 19.89 -32.88 44.35
N ASP A 853 20.21 -33.88 43.53
CA ASP A 853 21.34 -33.83 42.59
C ASP A 853 21.19 -32.67 41.60
N LYS A 854 19.99 -32.49 41.05
CA LYS A 854 19.68 -31.36 40.16
C LYS A 854 19.94 -30.01 40.84
N LYS A 855 19.42 -29.80 42.05
CA LYS A 855 19.57 -28.52 42.77
C LYS A 855 21.00 -28.29 43.26
N VAL A 856 21.72 -29.34 43.64
CA VAL A 856 23.15 -29.25 43.98
C VAL A 856 23.98 -28.90 42.75
N ARG A 857 23.70 -29.47 41.57
CA ARG A 857 24.37 -29.06 40.32
C ARG A 857 24.08 -27.62 39.95
N GLU A 858 22.81 -27.20 40.02
CA GLU A 858 22.41 -25.82 39.72
C GLU A 858 23.08 -24.81 40.66
N LYS A 859 23.16 -25.10 41.97
CA LYS A 859 23.67 -24.17 42.98
C LYS A 859 25.18 -24.22 43.18
N CYS A 860 25.77 -25.42 43.17
CA CYS A 860 27.16 -25.65 43.55
C CYS A 860 28.06 -25.99 42.34
N GLN A 861 27.51 -26.05 41.11
CA GLN A 861 28.21 -26.44 39.88
C GLN A 861 28.96 -27.78 39.97
N ARG A 862 28.50 -28.70 40.84
CA ARG A 862 29.06 -30.05 41.01
C ARG A 862 27.95 -31.09 41.14
N PRO A 863 28.15 -32.35 40.73
CA PRO A 863 27.18 -33.40 41.00
C PRO A 863 27.10 -33.72 42.50
N LEU A 864 25.96 -34.26 42.93
CA LEU A 864 25.83 -34.84 44.26
C LEU A 864 26.72 -36.08 44.36
N ASN A 865 27.57 -36.11 45.39
CA ASN A 865 28.37 -37.30 45.69
C ASN A 865 27.45 -38.37 46.30
N LEU A 866 26.99 -39.31 45.47
CA LEU A 866 26.09 -40.41 45.87
C LEU A 866 26.88 -41.72 46.01
N GLN A 867 26.99 -42.23 47.22
CA GLN A 867 27.67 -43.49 47.53
C GLN A 867 26.69 -44.62 47.82
N PHE A 868 27.10 -45.84 47.48
CA PHE A 868 26.32 -47.06 47.65
C PHE A 868 27.08 -48.03 48.53
N SER A 869 26.61 -48.27 49.75
CA SER A 869 27.24 -49.20 50.68
C SER A 869 26.20 -49.86 51.56
N ASP A 870 26.25 -51.19 51.65
CA ASP A 870 25.44 -51.98 52.57
C ASP A 870 25.88 -51.78 54.04
N LYS A 871 27.07 -51.20 54.27
CA LYS A 871 27.54 -50.74 55.59
C LYS A 871 27.65 -49.22 55.58
N MET A 872 26.73 -48.54 56.26
CA MET A 872 26.66 -47.08 56.30
C MET A 872 27.01 -46.56 57.69
N GLU A 873 27.72 -45.45 57.74
CA GLU A 873 28.05 -44.76 58.99
C GLU A 873 27.55 -43.32 58.96
N TYR A 874 27.11 -42.81 60.12
CA TYR A 874 26.66 -41.42 60.24
C TYR A 874 26.98 -40.83 61.61
N ARG A 875 27.35 -39.55 61.64
CA ARG A 875 27.68 -38.80 62.86
C ARG A 875 26.42 -38.27 63.52
N VAL A 876 26.32 -38.44 64.84
CA VAL A 876 25.15 -37.99 65.63
C VAL A 876 25.42 -36.63 66.27
N LYS A 877 24.36 -35.83 66.45
CA LYS A 877 24.40 -34.54 67.14
C LYS A 877 24.99 -34.67 68.55
N LYS A 878 25.95 -33.80 68.88
CA LYS A 878 26.54 -33.64 70.22
C LYS A 878 25.49 -33.06 71.19
N GLU A 879 25.28 -33.67 72.36
CA GLU A 879 24.44 -33.14 73.45
C GLU A 879 25.26 -33.01 74.74
N GLY A 880 25.34 -31.80 75.30
CA GLY A 880 26.03 -31.51 76.56
C GLY A 880 27.53 -31.16 76.42
N ILE A 881 28.09 -30.59 77.50
CA ILE A 881 29.49 -30.08 77.56
C ILE A 881 30.52 -31.22 77.49
N PHE A 882 30.15 -32.46 77.90
CA PHE A 882 31.05 -33.63 77.96
C PHE A 882 30.75 -34.76 76.96
N GLY A 883 29.69 -34.68 76.14
CA GLY A 883 29.34 -35.78 75.23
C GLY A 883 30.12 -35.70 73.91
N GLY A 884 31.04 -36.63 73.61
CA GLY A 884 31.66 -36.73 72.28
C GLY A 884 30.64 -37.08 71.18
N GLY A 885 30.79 -36.53 69.97
CA GLY A 885 29.94 -36.88 68.83
C GLY A 885 30.16 -38.33 68.41
N SER A 886 29.32 -39.25 68.85
CA SER A 886 29.44 -40.68 68.53
C SER A 886 29.00 -40.96 67.08
N THR A 887 29.80 -41.73 66.33
CA THR A 887 29.39 -42.32 65.04
C THR A 887 28.48 -43.54 65.28
N LYS A 888 27.44 -43.70 64.45
CA LYS A 888 26.55 -44.87 64.46
C LYS A 888 26.67 -45.63 63.15
N GLN A 889 26.59 -46.96 63.24
CA GLN A 889 26.67 -47.87 62.10
C GLN A 889 25.31 -48.48 61.78
N VAL A 890 25.04 -48.64 60.48
CA VAL A 890 23.86 -49.27 59.91
C VAL A 890 24.31 -50.33 58.91
N HIS A 891 23.91 -51.57 59.12
CA HIS A 891 24.19 -52.69 58.21
C HIS A 891 22.91 -53.14 57.53
N VAL A 892 22.88 -53.12 56.21
CA VAL A 892 21.76 -53.59 55.40
C VAL A 892 22.13 -54.93 54.79
N THR A 893 21.38 -55.96 55.13
CA THR A 893 21.60 -57.34 54.69
C THR A 893 20.41 -57.87 53.92
N GLN A 894 20.67 -58.91 53.12
CA GLN A 894 19.64 -59.64 52.40
C GLN A 894 18.76 -60.43 53.40
N GLY A 895 17.45 -60.26 53.27
CA GLY A 895 16.42 -60.88 54.12
C GLY A 895 15.28 -61.51 53.33
N TYR A 896 14.10 -61.57 53.94
CA TYR A 896 12.86 -62.08 53.33
C TYR A 896 11.76 -61.02 53.39
N GLY A 897 10.89 -60.98 52.39
CA GLY A 897 9.75 -60.04 52.33
C GLY A 897 10.08 -58.66 51.75
N ASN A 898 9.04 -57.87 51.48
CA ASN A 898 9.14 -56.55 50.83
C ASN A 898 9.27 -55.38 51.83
N GLU A 899 9.11 -55.65 53.13
CA GLU A 899 9.26 -54.68 54.21
C GLU A 899 10.61 -54.87 54.92
N ALA A 900 11.21 -53.77 55.38
CA ALA A 900 12.47 -53.83 56.10
C ALA A 900 12.24 -54.25 57.56
N VAL A 901 13.00 -55.25 58.02
CA VAL A 901 13.02 -55.67 59.43
C VAL A 901 14.22 -55.05 60.13
N LEU A 902 13.98 -54.25 61.17
CA LEU A 902 15.01 -53.49 61.89
C LEU A 902 15.34 -54.18 63.23
N LYS A 903 16.61 -54.52 63.47
CA LYS A 903 17.10 -55.09 64.73
C LYS A 903 18.38 -54.39 65.19
N VAL A 904 18.36 -53.84 66.40
CA VAL A 904 19.55 -53.23 67.00
C VAL A 904 20.32 -54.29 67.78
N THR A 905 21.59 -54.52 67.41
CA THR A 905 22.48 -55.48 68.08
C THR A 905 23.80 -54.77 68.39
N ALA A 906 24.24 -54.79 69.65
CA ALA A 906 25.50 -54.18 70.08
C ALA A 906 25.71 -52.71 69.61
N GLY A 907 24.63 -51.91 69.59
CA GLY A 907 24.71 -50.50 69.16
C GLY A 907 24.76 -50.26 67.65
N VAL A 908 24.67 -51.30 66.83
CA VAL A 908 24.57 -51.26 65.36
C VAL A 908 23.13 -51.58 64.94
N LEU A 909 22.58 -50.82 63.99
CA LEU A 909 21.27 -51.11 63.41
C LEU A 909 21.41 -52.07 62.23
N ASN A 910 20.91 -53.30 62.37
CA ASN A 910 20.83 -54.27 61.28
C ASN A 910 19.46 -54.17 60.62
N ILE A 911 19.44 -54.00 59.30
CA ILE A 911 18.25 -53.86 58.47
C ILE A 911 18.24 -55.03 57.50
N SER A 912 17.22 -55.89 57.59
CA SER A 912 17.06 -57.05 56.72
C SER A 912 15.90 -56.80 55.75
N ILE A 913 16.12 -56.97 54.44
CA ILE A 913 15.09 -56.77 53.40
C ILE A 913 15.23 -57.79 52.27
N GLY A 914 14.10 -58.29 51.75
CA GLY A 914 14.09 -59.23 50.62
C GLY A 914 14.66 -58.66 49.33
N PRO A 915 14.85 -59.51 48.30
CA PRO A 915 15.49 -59.10 47.05
C PRO A 915 14.54 -58.20 46.24
N GLY A 916 15.07 -57.10 45.71
CA GLY A 916 14.33 -56.25 44.77
C GLY A 916 14.47 -56.69 43.32
N LEU A 917 13.91 -55.88 42.43
CA LEU A 917 14.22 -55.98 41.02
C LEU A 917 15.71 -55.73 40.75
N PRO A 918 16.29 -56.38 39.72
CA PRO A 918 17.70 -56.23 39.36
C PRO A 918 18.15 -54.77 39.26
N LYS A 919 19.40 -54.50 39.62
CA LYS A 919 19.97 -53.13 39.64
C LYS A 919 19.93 -52.44 38.27
N ASN A 920 19.87 -53.19 37.17
CA ASN A 920 19.77 -52.69 35.81
C ASN A 920 18.31 -52.48 35.33
N SER A 921 17.30 -52.69 36.18
CA SER A 921 15.89 -52.50 35.82
C SER A 921 15.59 -51.06 35.43
N ARG A 922 14.86 -50.87 34.32
CA ARG A 922 14.47 -49.56 33.79
C ARG A 922 12.95 -49.34 33.84
N PRO A 923 12.48 -48.09 33.94
CA PRO A 923 11.06 -47.77 33.78
C PRO A 923 10.54 -48.23 32.42
N SER A 924 9.32 -48.78 32.36
CA SER A 924 8.71 -49.22 31.09
C SER A 924 7.88 -48.10 30.45
N GLU A 925 7.94 -47.96 29.12
CA GLU A 925 7.18 -46.94 28.38
C GLU A 925 5.66 -47.21 28.35
N ARG A 926 5.22 -48.44 28.64
CA ARG A 926 3.86 -48.93 28.32
C ARG A 926 2.73 -48.53 29.28
N SER A 927 2.97 -47.93 30.45
CA SER A 927 1.90 -47.73 31.45
C SER A 927 1.27 -46.32 31.52
N ALA A 928 1.59 -45.40 30.62
CA ALA A 928 1.10 -44.02 30.68
C ALA A 928 -0.29 -43.79 30.04
N THR A 929 -1.03 -44.85 29.68
CA THR A 929 -2.33 -44.77 28.97
C THR A 929 -3.57 -45.08 29.82
N SER A 930 -3.45 -45.55 31.07
CA SER A 930 -4.62 -45.72 31.95
C SER A 930 -4.78 -44.53 32.90
N GLY A 931 -5.79 -43.69 32.64
CA GLY A 931 -6.25 -42.70 33.61
C GLY A 931 -6.82 -43.35 34.88
N PRO A 932 -6.95 -42.61 35.99
CA PRO A 932 -7.49 -43.15 37.23
C PRO A 932 -8.98 -43.47 37.06
N ARG A 933 -9.37 -44.73 37.26
CA ARG A 933 -10.77 -45.10 37.49
C ARG A 933 -11.17 -44.64 38.91
N PRO A 934 -12.38 -44.09 39.13
CA PRO A 934 -12.83 -43.75 40.47
C PRO A 934 -12.99 -45.02 41.30
N VAL A 935 -12.27 -45.10 42.43
CA VAL A 935 -12.48 -46.14 43.44
C VAL A 935 -13.74 -45.78 44.20
N LYS A 936 -14.83 -46.54 43.97
CA LYS A 936 -15.99 -46.53 44.86
C LYS A 936 -15.56 -47.10 46.21
N VAL A 937 -15.69 -46.30 47.26
CA VAL A 937 -15.58 -46.74 48.65
C VAL A 937 -16.81 -47.60 48.95
N SER A 938 -16.62 -48.92 49.10
CA SER A 938 -17.61 -49.79 49.76
C SER A 938 -17.05 -50.25 51.09
N THR A 939 -17.56 -49.66 52.16
CA THR A 939 -17.44 -50.16 53.53
C THR A 939 -18.18 -51.49 53.66
N SER A 940 -17.46 -52.57 53.98
CA SER A 940 -18.07 -53.78 54.53
C SER A 940 -18.11 -53.67 56.05
N ARG A 941 -19.33 -53.59 56.60
CA ARG A 941 -19.63 -54.03 57.96
C ARG A 941 -20.48 -55.30 57.84
N THR A 942 -20.07 -56.29 58.61
CA THR A 942 -20.75 -57.56 58.90
C THR A 942 -22.12 -57.33 59.55
N HIS A 943 -23.17 -57.97 59.04
CA HIS A 943 -23.98 -59.00 59.74
C HIS A 943 -25.29 -59.36 58.99
N GLN A 944 -25.61 -60.66 59.07
CA GLN A 944 -26.93 -61.31 59.12
C GLN A 944 -27.81 -61.40 57.84
N GLN A 945 -28.00 -62.66 57.41
CA GLN A 945 -29.22 -63.23 56.80
C GLN A 945 -30.48 -62.96 57.68
N PRO A 946 -31.75 -63.19 57.25
CA PRO A 946 -32.21 -64.09 56.18
C PRO A 946 -33.43 -63.63 55.32
N SER A 947 -33.79 -64.53 54.38
CA SER A 947 -35.14 -64.91 53.94
C SER A 947 -35.98 -64.03 53.00
N GLY A 948 -36.40 -64.67 51.90
CA GLY A 948 -37.83 -64.76 51.56
C GLY A 948 -38.27 -64.28 50.17
N ASN A 949 -38.54 -65.25 49.27
CA ASN A 949 -39.67 -65.30 48.30
C ASN A 949 -39.84 -64.15 47.26
N LYS A 950 -40.29 -64.32 46.01
CA LYS A 950 -40.79 -65.44 45.19
C LYS A 950 -41.11 -64.85 43.77
N LEU A 951 -40.93 -65.66 42.72
CA LEU A 951 -41.77 -65.78 41.49
C LEU A 951 -41.77 -64.59 40.49
N LYS A 952 -41.88 -64.72 39.15
CA LYS A 952 -42.25 -65.78 38.19
C LYS A 952 -41.82 -65.31 36.76
N GLU A 953 -41.29 -66.17 35.88
CA GLU A 953 -41.94 -66.77 34.66
C GLU A 953 -42.49 -65.75 33.62
N HIS A 954 -42.46 -65.89 32.29
CA HIS A 954 -42.05 -66.89 31.27
C HIS A 954 -42.08 -66.13 29.90
N ASN A 955 -41.07 -66.25 29.02
CA ASN A 955 -41.05 -67.00 27.74
C ASN A 955 -42.04 -66.64 26.59
N GLY A 956 -41.47 -66.47 25.38
CA GLY A 956 -42.10 -66.79 24.06
C GLY A 956 -42.25 -65.60 23.09
N ARG A 957 -41.30 -65.35 22.15
CA ARG A 957 -41.19 -65.84 20.74
C ARG A 957 -42.33 -65.35 19.80
N GLY A 958 -42.10 -64.79 18.60
CA GLY A 958 -40.85 -64.50 17.87
C GLY A 958 -41.07 -64.04 16.40
N ARG A 959 -39.93 -63.82 15.70
CA ARG A 959 -39.67 -63.75 14.22
C ARG A 959 -40.25 -62.53 13.45
N THR A 960 -39.55 -61.80 12.57
CA THR A 960 -38.44 -62.06 11.59
C THR A 960 -37.70 -60.73 11.22
N VAL A 961 -36.35 -60.68 11.21
CA VAL A 961 -35.38 -60.51 10.05
C VAL A 961 -35.41 -59.11 9.38
N THR A 962 -34.34 -58.28 9.29
CA THR A 962 -33.02 -58.47 8.60
C THR A 962 -31.91 -57.50 9.09
N THR A 963 -30.64 -57.96 8.97
CA THR A 963 -29.35 -57.23 8.76
C THR A 963 -28.80 -56.29 9.83
N ALA A 964 -27.50 -56.20 10.12
CA ALA A 964 -26.31 -57.05 10.03
C ALA A 964 -25.20 -56.25 10.75
N ALA A 965 -24.67 -56.72 11.88
CA ALA A 965 -23.59 -56.06 12.61
C ALA A 965 -22.44 -57.05 12.79
N SER A 966 -21.28 -56.69 12.25
CA SER A 966 -20.04 -57.44 12.29
C SER A 966 -19.28 -57.16 13.58
N ALA A 967 -18.86 -58.24 14.24
CA ALA A 967 -17.81 -58.23 15.23
C ALA A 967 -16.82 -59.35 14.92
N ILE A 968 -15.55 -59.06 15.23
CA ILE A 968 -14.47 -59.94 15.68
C ILE A 968 -13.18 -59.79 14.83
N SER A 969 -12.20 -59.23 15.54
CA SER A 969 -10.77 -58.99 15.32
C SER A 969 -9.98 -60.27 14.96
N PRO A 970 -8.69 -60.22 14.53
CA PRO A 970 -7.59 -59.97 15.49
C PRO A 970 -6.25 -59.37 14.95
N SER A 971 -5.48 -58.86 15.93
CA SER A 971 -4.01 -58.98 16.12
C SER A 971 -2.97 -58.26 15.23
N ALA A 972 -2.32 -57.28 15.87
CA ALA A 972 -0.89 -56.96 15.98
C ALA A 972 0.19 -57.65 15.11
N ALA A 973 1.07 -56.83 14.49
CA ALA A 973 2.55 -56.88 14.44
C ALA A 973 3.04 -55.94 13.30
N LEU A 974 3.79 -54.86 13.55
CA LEU A 974 5.25 -54.74 13.77
C LEU A 974 5.99 -54.28 12.49
N ALA A 975 6.65 -53.13 12.63
CA ALA A 975 7.83 -52.60 11.94
C ALA A 975 8.31 -53.16 10.56
N ALA A 976 8.54 -52.19 9.67
CA ALA A 976 9.72 -52.00 8.81
C ALA A 976 9.85 -52.74 7.46
N VAL A 977 10.53 -52.02 6.56
CA VAL A 977 11.13 -52.43 5.26
C VAL A 977 10.06 -52.59 4.16
N ILE A 978 10.09 -51.92 3.00
CA ILE A 978 11.06 -52.00 1.89
C ILE A 978 10.68 -50.91 0.86
N GLY A 979 11.68 -50.27 0.25
CA GLY A 979 11.55 -49.70 -1.09
C GLY A 979 11.89 -50.74 -2.16
N ALA A 980 11.24 -50.63 -3.33
CA ALA A 980 11.49 -51.42 -4.55
C ALA A 980 10.94 -52.87 -4.49
N ARG A 981 10.44 -53.50 -5.57
CA ARG A 981 10.66 -53.33 -7.01
C ARG A 981 9.69 -54.24 -7.79
N ALA A 982 9.33 -53.81 -9.01
CA ALA A 982 9.01 -54.63 -10.20
C ALA A 982 7.75 -55.54 -10.18
N GLY A 983 6.99 -55.71 -11.26
CA GLY A 983 7.10 -55.23 -12.63
C GLY A 983 6.24 -56.08 -13.58
N ALA A 984 5.69 -55.44 -14.62
CA ALA A 984 5.28 -55.96 -15.95
C ALA A 984 4.76 -54.72 -16.71
N GLY A 985 5.42 -54.12 -17.71
CA GLY A 985 5.98 -54.61 -18.99
C GLY A 985 4.91 -54.39 -20.08
N ALA A 986 5.04 -53.66 -21.21
CA ALA A 986 6.15 -53.10 -22.02
C ALA A 986 5.57 -51.95 -22.92
N GLY A 987 6.28 -51.07 -23.63
CA GLY A 987 7.73 -50.90 -23.89
C GLY A 987 8.11 -49.62 -24.70
N ASN A 988 9.44 -49.40 -24.81
CA ASN A 988 10.29 -48.68 -25.80
C ASN A 988 10.00 -47.19 -26.20
N ALA A 989 10.95 -46.24 -26.34
CA ALA A 989 12.41 -46.27 -26.53
C ALA A 989 13.11 -44.87 -26.33
N LEU A 990 14.42 -44.86 -25.94
CA LEU A 990 15.55 -43.92 -26.26
C LEU A 990 15.47 -42.42 -25.83
N ARG A 991 16.51 -41.63 -25.49
CA ARG A 991 17.96 -41.74 -25.18
C ARG A 991 18.46 -40.37 -24.62
N HIS A 992 19.43 -40.43 -23.69
CA HIS A 992 20.52 -39.47 -23.36
C HIS A 992 20.30 -38.01 -22.93
N ALA A 993 20.76 -37.73 -21.70
CA ALA A 993 21.19 -36.43 -21.17
C ALA A 993 22.72 -36.26 -21.29
N PRO A 994 23.26 -35.04 -21.35
CA PRO A 994 24.68 -34.78 -21.10
C PRO A 994 24.96 -34.02 -19.79
N ASN A 995 26.15 -34.30 -19.28
CA ASN A 995 26.79 -33.85 -18.05
C ASN A 995 27.36 -32.42 -18.12
N LEU A 996 27.57 -31.85 -16.93
CA LEU A 996 28.46 -30.71 -16.64
C LEU A 996 29.95 -31.08 -16.76
N PRO A 997 30.84 -30.15 -17.14
CA PRO A 997 32.27 -30.25 -16.90
C PRO A 997 32.76 -29.42 -15.70
N ARG A 998 33.81 -29.93 -15.04
CA ARG A 998 34.58 -29.32 -13.95
C ARG A 998 36.07 -29.57 -14.22
N THR A 999 36.94 -28.57 -14.04
CA THR A 999 38.40 -28.64 -13.70
C THR A 999 38.97 -27.21 -13.71
N SER A 1000 39.36 -26.62 -12.56
CA SER A 1000 40.69 -26.59 -11.90
C SER A 1000 41.70 -25.68 -12.62
N HIS A 1001 42.45 -24.73 -12.03
CA HIS A 1001 43.09 -24.64 -10.70
C HIS A 1001 43.60 -23.21 -10.38
N SER A 1002 43.91 -22.99 -9.08
CA SER A 1002 45.03 -22.18 -8.53
C SER A 1002 44.82 -20.65 -8.42
N GLN A 1003 45.13 -19.92 -7.33
CA GLN A 1003 45.86 -20.18 -6.07
C GLN A 1003 45.51 -19.08 -5.03
N HIS A 1004 45.55 -19.45 -3.73
CA HIS A 1004 45.93 -18.68 -2.49
C HIS A 1004 45.51 -17.20 -2.30
N LYS A 1005 45.19 -16.63 -1.12
CA LYS A 1005 45.16 -16.94 0.34
C LYS A 1005 44.31 -15.79 0.93
N ARG A 1006 43.27 -16.01 1.77
CA ARG A 1006 43.30 -15.96 3.26
C ARG A 1006 43.99 -14.68 3.80
N VAL A 1007 43.38 -13.78 4.58
CA VAL A 1007 42.76 -13.90 5.93
C VAL A 1007 42.13 -12.50 6.23
N SER A 1008 40.85 -12.37 6.64
CA SER A 1008 40.32 -12.13 8.03
C SER A 1008 41.01 -10.96 8.76
N THR A 1009 40.41 -10.08 9.58
CA THR A 1009 39.16 -9.97 10.37
C THR A 1009 39.23 -8.58 11.04
N GLU A 1010 38.10 -7.96 11.41
CA GLU A 1010 37.81 -7.39 12.75
C GLU A 1010 36.80 -6.22 12.77
N GLU A 1011 36.11 -6.15 13.90
CA GLU A 1011 34.89 -5.43 14.26
C GLU A 1011 35.13 -4.03 14.87
N ASN A 1012 34.02 -3.28 15.02
CA ASN A 1012 33.72 -2.18 15.96
C ASN A 1012 33.96 -0.71 15.52
N GLY A 1013 32.86 0.08 15.57
CA GLY A 1013 32.76 1.55 15.29
C GLY A 1013 33.13 2.43 16.51
N PRO A 1014 32.47 3.57 16.82
CA PRO A 1014 31.58 4.47 16.06
C PRO A 1014 32.05 5.97 16.05
N SER A 1015 31.33 6.82 15.30
CA SER A 1015 31.18 8.31 15.39
C SER A 1015 32.33 9.20 15.91
N ASP A 1016 32.76 10.19 15.10
CA ASP A 1016 32.94 11.55 15.63
C ASP A 1016 32.85 12.66 14.55
N TYR A 1017 32.35 13.82 15.00
CA TYR A 1017 31.99 15.04 14.27
C TYR A 1017 33.18 16.02 14.11
N MET A 1018 33.08 16.89 13.09
CA MET A 1018 33.64 18.26 12.97
C MET A 1018 35.14 18.54 13.29
N ARG A 1019 35.87 19.09 12.29
CA ARG A 1019 36.25 20.54 12.24
C ARG A 1019 37.10 20.92 11.00
N PRO A 1020 37.04 22.20 10.54
CA PRO A 1020 37.81 22.81 9.43
C PRO A 1020 39.11 23.48 9.94
N PRO A 1021 40.06 23.94 9.09
CA PRO A 1021 40.09 25.31 8.46
C PRO A 1021 40.68 25.31 7.02
N GLU A 1022 40.38 26.19 6.05
CA GLU A 1022 40.47 27.67 5.88
C GLU A 1022 41.70 28.12 5.04
N ALA A 1023 41.43 29.08 4.14
CA ALA A 1023 42.28 30.12 3.54
C ALA A 1023 43.55 29.81 2.69
N GLY A 1024 43.46 30.13 1.40
CA GLY A 1024 44.23 31.25 0.82
C GLY A 1024 45.60 31.00 0.13
N VAL A 1025 45.88 31.87 -0.84
CA VAL A 1025 47.17 32.18 -1.51
C VAL A 1025 47.46 31.37 -2.79
N SER A 1026 47.14 31.86 -3.99
CA SER A 1026 47.83 32.87 -4.82
C SER A 1026 49.20 32.45 -5.39
N GLY A 1027 49.32 32.45 -6.71
CA GLY A 1027 50.50 33.04 -7.38
C GLY A 1027 51.53 32.12 -8.04
N GLU A 1028 51.46 32.06 -9.37
CA GLU A 1028 52.57 32.37 -10.30
C GLU A 1028 53.88 31.54 -10.35
N LYS A 1029 54.06 30.82 -11.48
CA LYS A 1029 55.08 31.02 -12.57
C LYS A 1029 55.48 29.65 -13.17
N ARG A 1030 55.16 29.33 -14.44
CA ARG A 1030 55.60 29.87 -15.76
C ARG A 1030 56.95 29.29 -16.23
N LYS A 1031 56.88 28.63 -17.41
CA LYS A 1031 57.90 28.24 -18.42
C LYS A 1031 58.12 26.72 -18.50
N ASN A 1032 58.32 26.07 -19.65
CA ASN A 1032 58.25 26.40 -21.07
C ASN A 1032 58.40 25.05 -21.81
N SER A 1033 57.64 24.78 -22.88
CA SER A 1033 58.18 24.09 -24.06
C SER A 1033 57.24 24.20 -25.26
N ARG A 1034 57.64 25.03 -26.23
CA ARG A 1034 57.10 25.13 -27.59
C ARG A 1034 57.39 23.85 -28.38
N LYS A 1035 56.40 23.34 -29.12
CA LYS A 1035 56.39 23.12 -30.60
C LYS A 1035 55.34 22.05 -30.97
N ALA A 1036 54.29 22.49 -31.67
CA ALA A 1036 53.71 21.89 -32.88
C ALA A 1036 52.30 22.47 -33.09
N ARG A 1037 52.10 23.19 -34.20
CA ARG A 1037 50.78 23.61 -34.68
C ARG A 1037 50.16 22.46 -35.50
N PRO A 1038 48.85 22.21 -35.36
CA PRO A 1038 48.02 21.79 -36.47
C PRO A 1038 47.09 22.93 -36.94
N VAL A 1039 46.66 22.81 -38.20
CA VAL A 1039 45.85 23.70 -39.04
C VAL A 1039 44.37 23.73 -38.55
N PRO A 1040 43.57 24.78 -38.84
CA PRO A 1040 42.31 25.04 -38.14
C PRO A 1040 41.18 24.14 -38.67
N GLY A 1041 40.64 23.29 -37.79
CA GLY A 1041 39.36 22.62 -38.01
C GLY A 1041 38.21 23.61 -37.82
N GLY A 1042 37.29 23.65 -38.80
CA GLY A 1042 36.17 24.57 -38.88
C GLY A 1042 35.37 24.66 -37.58
N GLY A 1043 35.28 25.87 -37.04
CA GLY A 1043 34.41 26.19 -35.92
C GLY A 1043 32.95 26.15 -36.33
N LYS A 1044 32.11 25.59 -35.45
CA LYS A 1044 30.66 25.74 -35.47
C LYS A 1044 30.30 27.25 -35.56
N PRO A 1045 29.22 27.63 -36.28
CA PRO A 1045 28.80 29.02 -36.34
C PRO A 1045 28.48 29.53 -34.93
N LYS A 1046 28.97 30.73 -34.59
CA LYS A 1046 28.57 31.44 -33.37
C LYS A 1046 27.09 31.84 -33.50
N PRO A 1047 26.31 31.80 -32.41
CA PRO A 1047 24.94 32.31 -32.42
C PRO A 1047 24.95 33.80 -32.82
N PRO A 1048 23.97 34.26 -33.61
CA PRO A 1048 23.83 35.68 -33.93
C PRO A 1048 23.62 36.49 -32.65
N SER A 1049 24.17 37.70 -32.61
CA SER A 1049 24.01 38.62 -31.49
C SER A 1049 22.54 39.02 -31.33
N ARG A 1050 22.08 39.07 -30.07
CA ARG A 1050 20.76 39.58 -29.66
C ARG A 1050 20.39 40.84 -30.46
N PRO A 1051 19.19 40.95 -31.06
CA PRO A 1051 18.72 42.22 -31.58
C PRO A 1051 18.62 43.21 -30.41
N LYS A 1052 19.16 44.42 -30.60
CA LYS A 1052 19.05 45.48 -29.59
C LYS A 1052 17.59 45.93 -29.57
N PRO A 1053 16.95 46.08 -28.39
CA PRO A 1053 15.63 46.68 -28.33
C PRO A 1053 15.70 48.10 -28.90
N ALA A 1054 14.80 48.44 -29.81
CA ALA A 1054 14.65 49.80 -30.29
C ALA A 1054 14.13 50.66 -29.13
N VAL A 1055 15.01 51.47 -28.53
CA VAL A 1055 14.63 52.43 -27.50
C VAL A 1055 13.91 53.59 -28.21
N PRO A 1056 12.72 54.02 -27.78
CA PRO A 1056 12.02 55.14 -28.40
C PRO A 1056 12.90 56.39 -28.37
N THR A 1057 12.96 57.14 -29.47
CA THR A 1057 13.79 58.35 -29.62
C THR A 1057 12.93 59.59 -29.83
N CYS A 1058 13.47 60.75 -29.46
CA CYS A 1058 12.88 62.05 -29.77
C CYS A 1058 13.96 63.00 -30.32
N LYS A 1059 13.54 63.99 -31.10
CA LYS A 1059 14.38 65.06 -31.62
C LYS A 1059 14.10 66.34 -30.85
N ALA A 1060 15.15 67.01 -30.40
CA ALA A 1060 15.03 68.29 -29.73
C ALA A 1060 14.61 69.41 -30.71
N LEU A 1061 13.54 70.11 -30.37
CA LEU A 1061 13.03 71.28 -31.10
C LEU A 1061 13.66 72.58 -30.61
N TYR A 1062 14.10 72.63 -29.34
CA TYR A 1062 14.72 73.81 -28.73
C TYR A 1062 15.91 73.37 -27.87
N ALA A 1063 16.91 74.25 -27.75
CA ALA A 1063 18.02 74.02 -26.84
C ALA A 1063 17.58 74.18 -25.37
N TYR A 1064 18.11 73.34 -24.49
CA TYR A 1064 17.88 73.37 -23.05
C TYR A 1064 19.21 73.31 -22.29
N GLU A 1065 19.46 74.29 -21.43
CA GLU A 1065 20.60 74.32 -20.51
C GLU A 1065 20.18 73.79 -19.13
N PRO A 1066 20.88 72.78 -18.57
CA PRO A 1066 20.60 72.22 -17.25
C PRO A 1066 20.70 73.27 -16.14
N GLN A 1067 19.71 73.34 -15.27
CA GLN A 1067 19.73 74.15 -14.05
C GLN A 1067 20.19 73.34 -12.84
N ASP A 1068 19.97 72.02 -12.86
CA ASP A 1068 20.36 71.08 -11.81
C ASP A 1068 21.29 69.96 -12.33
N THR A 1069 21.96 69.26 -11.41
CA THR A 1069 23.00 68.26 -11.73
C THR A 1069 22.48 66.96 -12.35
N ASP A 1070 21.18 66.70 -12.25
CA ASP A 1070 20.49 65.54 -12.78
C ASP A 1070 19.77 65.82 -14.11
N GLU A 1071 19.88 67.04 -14.64
CA GLU A 1071 19.31 67.44 -15.92
C GLU A 1071 20.29 67.28 -17.10
N LEU A 1072 19.74 66.98 -18.27
CA LEU A 1072 20.47 66.70 -19.50
C LEU A 1072 20.53 67.94 -20.39
N ALA A 1073 21.74 68.35 -20.77
CA ALA A 1073 21.91 69.43 -21.75
C ALA A 1073 21.51 68.95 -23.14
N VAL A 1074 20.62 69.69 -23.80
CA VAL A 1074 20.05 69.33 -25.11
C VAL A 1074 20.26 70.48 -26.08
N GLY A 1075 20.82 70.22 -27.27
CA GLY A 1075 20.89 71.18 -28.37
C GLY A 1075 19.75 70.99 -29.37
N GLU A 1076 19.33 72.06 -30.04
CA GLU A 1076 18.32 71.97 -31.11
C GLU A 1076 18.78 70.98 -32.20
N GLY A 1077 17.92 70.01 -32.52
CA GLY A 1077 18.18 68.94 -33.49
C GLY A 1077 18.85 67.68 -32.93
N ASP A 1078 19.25 67.63 -31.65
CA ASP A 1078 19.81 66.42 -31.03
C ASP A 1078 18.76 65.29 -30.95
N ILE A 1079 19.20 64.04 -31.15
CA ILE A 1079 18.37 62.84 -31.02
C ILE A 1079 18.64 62.19 -29.66
N ILE A 1080 17.59 62.09 -28.83
CA ILE A 1080 17.66 61.62 -27.45
C ILE A 1080 16.93 60.28 -27.32
N GLU A 1081 17.57 59.27 -26.71
CA GLU A 1081 16.94 58.00 -26.34
C GLU A 1081 16.06 58.21 -25.10
N ILE A 1082 14.77 57.91 -25.16
CA ILE A 1082 13.83 58.06 -24.04
C ILE A 1082 13.93 56.81 -23.16
N LEU A 1083 14.40 56.99 -21.91
CA LEU A 1083 14.52 55.93 -20.92
C LEU A 1083 13.27 55.81 -20.05
N LYS A 1084 12.62 56.93 -19.72
CA LYS A 1084 11.38 56.96 -18.92
C LYS A 1084 10.58 58.24 -19.18
N GLU A 1085 9.28 58.08 -19.45
CA GLU A 1085 8.31 59.19 -19.55
C GLU A 1085 7.69 59.43 -18.17
N ASP A 1086 7.75 60.67 -17.67
CA ASP A 1086 7.12 61.07 -16.39
C ASP A 1086 5.92 62.00 -16.65
N PRO A 1087 4.77 61.80 -15.98
CA PRO A 1087 3.59 62.67 -16.10
C PRO A 1087 3.83 64.13 -15.71
N SER A 1088 4.90 64.43 -14.97
CA SER A 1088 5.28 65.80 -14.58
C SER A 1088 5.79 66.66 -15.75
N GLY A 1089 6.04 66.06 -16.92
CA GLY A 1089 6.57 66.76 -18.10
C GLY A 1089 8.10 66.78 -18.21
N TRP A 1090 8.81 66.11 -17.29
CA TRP A 1090 10.27 65.92 -17.34
C TRP A 1090 10.60 64.46 -17.67
N TRP A 1091 11.17 64.22 -18.84
CA TRP A 1091 11.52 62.88 -19.30
C TRP A 1091 12.96 62.55 -18.98
N LEU A 1092 13.23 61.29 -18.64
CA LEU A 1092 14.60 60.80 -18.48
C LEU A 1092 15.10 60.30 -19.83
N GLY A 1093 16.22 60.85 -20.30
CA GLY A 1093 16.79 60.48 -21.59
C GLY A 1093 18.28 60.28 -21.56
N ARG A 1094 18.78 59.68 -22.64
CA ARG A 1094 20.21 59.48 -22.88
C ARG A 1094 20.64 60.16 -24.18
N LEU A 1095 21.63 61.03 -24.08
CA LEU A 1095 22.23 61.73 -25.22
C LEU A 1095 23.75 61.64 -25.11
N LYS A 1096 24.42 61.15 -26.16
CA LYS A 1096 25.90 61.06 -26.25
C LYS A 1096 26.54 60.36 -25.03
N GLY A 1097 25.86 59.37 -24.44
CA GLY A 1097 26.33 58.57 -23.30
C GLY A 1097 26.11 59.19 -21.92
N LYS A 1098 25.46 60.37 -21.83
CA LYS A 1098 25.03 60.98 -20.56
C LYS A 1098 23.53 60.80 -20.37
N GLU A 1099 23.11 60.53 -19.14
CA GLU A 1099 21.71 60.39 -18.74
C GLU A 1099 21.30 61.57 -17.87
N GLY A 1100 20.08 62.06 -18.06
CA GLY A 1100 19.52 63.13 -17.25
C GLY A 1100 18.10 63.50 -17.68
N LEU A 1101 17.46 64.34 -16.89
CA LEU A 1101 16.11 64.84 -17.12
C LEU A 1101 16.09 65.96 -18.16
N PHE A 1102 15.10 65.96 -19.04
CA PHE A 1102 14.88 67.03 -20.02
C PHE A 1102 13.38 67.32 -20.20
N PRO A 1103 12.99 68.55 -20.58
CA PRO A 1103 11.58 68.92 -20.72
C PRO A 1103 10.92 68.25 -21.93
N ALA A 1104 9.80 67.56 -21.71
CA ALA A 1104 9.04 66.87 -22.77
C ALA A 1104 8.49 67.82 -23.85
N ASN A 1105 8.21 69.07 -23.49
CA ASN A 1105 7.72 70.10 -24.42
C ASN A 1105 8.81 70.70 -25.33
N TYR A 1106 10.08 70.33 -25.13
CA TYR A 1106 11.21 70.80 -25.94
C TYR A 1106 11.61 69.80 -27.02
N VAL A 1107 10.88 68.68 -27.15
CA VAL A 1107 11.21 67.58 -28.06
C VAL A 1107 9.99 67.13 -28.87
N GLU A 1108 10.24 66.56 -30.04
CA GLU A 1108 9.26 65.89 -30.90
C GLU A 1108 9.63 64.41 -31.02
N ARG A 1109 8.66 63.51 -30.85
CA ARG A 1109 8.90 62.06 -30.96
C ARG A 1109 9.14 61.69 -32.43
N ILE A 1110 10.15 60.85 -32.69
CA ILE A 1110 10.52 60.39 -34.05
C ILE A 1110 10.42 58.88 -34.19
#